data_AF-A0A8E6B567-F1
#
_entry.id   AF-A0A8E6B567-F1
#
_cell.length_a   1.000
_cell.length_b   1.000
_cell.length_c   1.000
_cell.angle_alpha   90.00
_cell.angle_beta   90.00
_cell.angle_gamma   90.00
#
_symmetry.space_group_name_H-M   'P 1'
#
loop_
_entity.id
_entity.type
_entity.pdbx_description
1 polymer ?
#
loop_
_entity_poly.entity_id
_entity_poly.type
_entity_poly.pdbx_seq_one_letter_code
_entity_poly.pdbx_strand_id
1 'polypeptide(L)'
;MKKTLLLFFTFLSAGISQGAPLPPVTALAYHPSFPVLAAGLYGEVLLIDPAKADVISRLSGQTERVTALAFSSQGDRLAVASGRPGKSGEIRLYRVTAQTFSSPLLEATITPHTDVIYALTFSPDGKKLASAGYDRVIRVVDPAKPQVVIQELKDHSDAVYGLDFHPEGKLLASAGADRAVKVWDIATGKRLYTLSEPTDAVHSVVWSPDKLHLAAAGIDKSIRIWQADANGGRLVHSVFAHTEPVTRILYSQNGQVLYSIGEGGSCKSWNAAAMKEKLVFPAQKETILALALSPDQKQLALGLFDGALKLLASDNGKIVAEPLPIKPKPAILRKMTPAQGVRGSQVRVVFTGEHLNEVTEIAASPGIQAEILPEGRGPTQLIARLTIDSQFKPGKTNLLAKSPAGNSAALPFFVDRYPVASGMMANESSRTGSRVTLPATLIGTLSKPGKADYFHFEAKAGQEIAIQVFTGEIGSKLDPFLELTDAQGKVLVDSANGLLGYVAQDSGYLAISIRDKEFRGGGDYSYRLSIGSFPLITGASPLSFQRGTSGLVRIHGVNLGNQRSLPVTIPADAKPGSRIPIALPGLPEAVVGEAAVRAGEFPEVRVAQKEAHIQVPGTATGTLAEPQQVHAIYFKAKKGQRLLLEVEARRLGSPLDSVIEIVDSQNQLVMRATLRSTARIFSTFRDSDSVNPGIRLESWHELGMDDYLFVDGELMRVKELPKGPDDDCQFYEVAGRRQGFLETTPTQHYNGSPMYKVEIHPAGSSFPANGLPLIQLPYRNDDGGASYGKDSLLTFDPPQDGTYRVRLKDVRGAGGELFSYRLTVRPPHPDFAVAFNSANPVVWKGGSVPINVTATRIDGFNGPIHFALENLPEGLEAPPSSIDREQLTMTFPLFAKLSAKLPETPALKPLKLVARATIDGREVVREFVGGPPKLADAGDIVATTSVSEVSLKPGQETRLVVKVERRNGYAGRIPIEVRGLPHGVRVENIGLNGILITPGTSEREIVLFAESWVPELEHPLIVLARNESKGTDYGAKPVILKVRK
;
A
#
# COMPACT_ATOMS: atom_id res chain seq x y z
N MET A 1 64.86 10.33 6.85
CA MET A 1 63.83 9.67 5.99
C MET A 1 62.50 10.41 6.16
N LYS A 2 62.30 11.59 5.56
CA LYS A 2 61.73 11.83 4.21
C LYS A 2 60.24 11.46 3.97
N LYS A 3 59.41 11.20 5.01
CA LYS A 3 57.94 11.02 4.81
C LYS A 3 57.00 12.02 5.51
N THR A 4 57.48 12.84 6.44
CA THR A 4 56.59 13.73 7.24
C THR A 4 56.30 15.09 6.59
N LEU A 5 57.01 15.48 5.52
CA LEU A 5 56.82 16.80 4.87
C LEU A 5 55.80 16.80 3.73
N LEU A 6 55.23 15.65 3.34
CA LEU A 6 54.50 15.51 2.08
C LEU A 6 52.97 15.71 2.18
N LEU A 7 52.35 15.62 3.37
CA LEU A 7 50.89 15.80 3.48
C LEU A 7 50.43 17.27 3.39
N PHE A 8 51.35 18.23 3.42
CA PHE A 8 51.02 19.65 3.25
C PHE A 8 51.15 20.16 1.80
N PHE A 9 51.71 19.38 0.84
CA PHE A 9 52.27 19.98 -0.39
C PHE A 9 51.81 19.49 -1.78
N THR A 10 50.85 18.57 -1.96
CA THR A 10 50.52 18.15 -3.34
C THR A 10 49.08 17.67 -3.55
N PHE A 11 48.28 18.38 -4.37
CA PHE A 11 47.87 17.96 -5.73
C PHE A 11 47.02 19.03 -6.43
N LEU A 12 47.39 19.32 -7.68
CA LEU A 12 46.70 20.16 -8.66
C LEU A 12 45.72 19.32 -9.49
N SER A 13 44.60 19.94 -9.87
CA SER A 13 43.80 19.77 -11.09
C SER A 13 43.81 18.41 -11.83
N ALA A 14 42.69 17.69 -11.78
CA ALA A 14 42.26 16.78 -12.84
C ALA A 14 40.72 16.76 -12.90
N GLY A 15 40.19 16.62 -14.12
CA GLY A 15 38.77 16.81 -14.45
C GLY A 15 37.78 15.99 -13.64
N ILE A 16 36.58 16.55 -13.51
CA ILE A 16 35.41 15.94 -12.87
C ILE A 16 35.07 14.65 -13.61
N SER A 17 35.56 13.53 -13.10
CA SER A 17 35.04 12.19 -13.36
C SER A 17 34.23 11.75 -12.13
N GLN A 18 33.17 10.97 -12.34
CA GLN A 18 32.38 10.39 -11.26
C GLN A 18 33.30 9.56 -10.36
N GLY A 19 33.52 10.03 -9.12
CA GLY A 19 34.40 9.39 -8.15
C GLY A 19 35.53 10.26 -7.59
N ALA A 20 35.62 11.56 -7.92
CA ALA A 20 36.57 12.45 -7.26
C ALA A 20 36.30 12.51 -5.73
N PRO A 21 37.34 12.42 -4.87
CA PRO A 21 37.17 12.59 -3.42
C PRO A 21 36.62 13.99 -3.14
N LEU A 22 35.68 14.08 -2.19
CA LEU A 22 35.11 15.35 -1.77
C LEU A 22 36.24 16.25 -1.21
N PRO A 23 36.14 17.58 -1.36
CA PRO A 23 37.13 18.47 -0.78
C PRO A 23 37.21 18.26 0.75
N PRO A 24 38.41 18.21 1.34
CA PRO A 24 38.59 18.01 2.79
C PRO A 24 37.86 19.07 3.62
N VAL A 25 37.33 18.68 4.78
CA VAL A 25 36.79 19.63 5.77
C VAL A 25 37.91 20.07 6.71
N THR A 26 38.51 21.22 6.42
CA THR A 26 39.79 21.65 6.98
C THR A 26 39.69 22.67 8.12
N ALA A 27 38.53 23.28 8.30
CA ALA A 27 38.27 24.20 9.40
C ALA A 27 36.81 24.08 9.87
N LEU A 28 36.60 24.21 11.18
CA LEU A 28 35.28 24.18 11.79
C LEU A 28 35.18 25.26 12.87
N ALA A 29 34.03 25.90 12.94
CA ALA A 29 33.70 26.80 14.04
C ALA A 29 32.20 26.77 14.31
N TYR A 30 31.81 26.63 15.57
CA TYR A 30 30.42 26.83 15.97
C TYR A 30 30.16 28.31 16.21
N HIS A 31 28.97 28.77 15.81
CA HIS A 31 28.47 30.07 16.20
C HIS A 31 28.21 30.09 17.72
N PRO A 32 28.56 31.16 18.46
CA PRO A 32 28.48 31.20 19.92
C PRO A 32 27.04 31.06 20.48
N SER A 33 26.04 31.64 19.81
CA SER A 33 24.66 31.74 20.33
C SER A 33 23.57 31.00 19.54
N PHE A 34 23.86 30.52 18.33
CA PHE A 34 22.88 29.92 17.42
C PHE A 34 23.36 28.54 16.99
N PRO A 35 22.46 27.61 16.65
CA PRO A 35 22.81 26.27 16.17
C PRO A 35 23.29 26.35 14.72
N VAL A 36 24.46 26.96 14.51
CA VAL A 36 25.10 27.10 13.20
C VAL A 36 26.54 26.64 13.31
N LEU A 37 26.92 25.73 12.41
CA LEU A 37 28.28 25.24 12.26
C LEU A 37 28.81 25.74 10.91
N ALA A 38 29.94 26.45 10.93
CA ALA A 38 30.68 26.79 9.72
C ALA A 38 31.70 25.69 9.43
N ALA A 39 31.65 25.11 8.23
CA ALA A 39 32.59 24.12 7.73
C ALA A 39 33.35 24.68 6.53
N GLY A 40 34.67 24.79 6.65
CA GLY A 40 35.56 25.29 5.61
C GLY A 40 36.07 24.16 4.73
N LEU A 41 35.94 24.31 3.42
CA LEU A 41 36.43 23.37 2.41
C LEU A 41 37.38 24.09 1.44
N TYR A 42 37.67 23.46 0.31
CA TYR A 42 38.40 24.11 -0.78
C TYR A 42 37.47 25.08 -1.54
N GLY A 43 37.79 26.37 -1.53
CA GLY A 43 37.07 27.39 -2.32
C GLY A 43 35.70 27.84 -1.76
N GLU A 44 35.18 27.17 -0.73
CA GLU A 44 33.88 27.49 -0.13
C GLU A 44 33.84 27.25 1.38
N VAL A 45 32.87 27.90 2.03
CA VAL A 45 32.44 27.61 3.40
C VAL A 45 30.96 27.25 3.39
N LEU A 46 30.57 26.19 4.09
CA LEU A 46 29.18 25.79 4.29
C LEU A 46 28.72 26.24 5.68
N LEU A 47 27.56 26.90 5.76
CA LEU A 47 26.85 27.05 7.02
C LEU A 47 25.84 25.91 7.14
N ILE A 48 25.89 25.20 8.26
CA ILE A 48 25.13 23.96 8.48
C ILE A 48 24.30 24.12 9.74
N ASP A 49 23.05 23.67 9.68
CA ASP A 49 22.20 23.44 10.85
C ASP A 49 22.59 22.07 11.44
N PRO A 50 23.31 22.02 12.57
CA PRO A 50 23.84 20.77 13.11
C PRO A 50 22.75 19.88 13.71
N ALA A 51 21.55 20.41 13.99
CA ALA A 51 20.43 19.63 14.50
C ALA A 51 19.71 18.89 13.35
N LYS A 52 19.62 19.52 12.17
CA LYS A 52 18.99 18.93 10.97
C LYS A 52 19.97 18.22 10.05
N ALA A 53 21.26 18.47 10.22
CA ALA A 53 22.32 18.04 9.31
C ALA A 53 22.14 18.59 7.88
N ASP A 54 21.53 19.78 7.75
CA ASP A 54 21.23 20.42 6.47
C ASP A 54 22.13 21.65 6.24
N VAL A 55 22.50 21.88 4.97
CA VAL A 55 23.23 23.08 4.56
C VAL A 55 22.26 24.27 4.49
N ILE A 56 22.53 25.31 5.27
CA ILE A 56 21.78 26.57 5.32
C ILE A 56 22.15 27.45 4.10
N SER A 57 23.46 27.64 3.88
CA SER A 57 23.97 28.48 2.79
C SER A 57 25.40 28.08 2.40
N ARG A 58 25.84 28.54 1.22
CA ARG A 58 27.21 28.37 0.73
C ARG A 58 27.88 29.73 0.51
N LEU A 59 29.07 29.91 1.07
CA LEU A 59 29.89 31.10 0.91
C LEU A 59 31.01 30.80 -0.09
N SER A 60 30.67 30.94 -1.37
CA SER A 60 31.62 30.70 -2.47
C SER A 60 32.61 31.84 -2.63
N GLY A 61 33.71 31.54 -3.31
CA GLY A 61 34.67 32.53 -3.81
C GLY A 61 35.95 32.62 -3.01
N GLN A 62 36.16 31.79 -1.98
CA GLN A 62 37.47 31.68 -1.32
C GLN A 62 38.51 31.33 -2.39
N THR A 63 39.67 31.97 -2.34
CA THR A 63 40.67 31.80 -3.41
C THR A 63 41.33 30.42 -3.37
N GLU A 64 41.42 29.83 -2.18
CA GLU A 64 42.15 28.58 -1.92
C GLU A 64 41.46 27.76 -0.81
N ARG A 65 42.15 26.75 -0.28
CA ARG A 65 41.71 25.98 0.89
C ARG A 65 41.50 26.88 2.11
N VAL A 66 40.34 26.75 2.74
CA VAL A 66 40.04 27.41 4.02
C VAL A 66 40.83 26.74 5.13
N THR A 67 41.67 27.48 5.86
CA THR A 67 42.62 26.94 6.84
C THR A 67 42.24 27.24 8.28
N ALA A 68 41.48 28.31 8.52
CA ALA A 68 40.94 28.63 9.84
C ALA A 68 39.61 29.39 9.71
N LEU A 69 38.74 29.18 10.70
CA LEU A 69 37.45 29.84 10.84
C LEU A 69 37.33 30.36 12.28
N ALA A 70 36.81 31.57 12.46
CA ALA A 70 36.53 32.11 13.77
C ALA A 70 35.26 32.97 13.74
N PHE A 71 34.33 32.70 14.65
CA PHE A 71 33.23 33.64 14.92
C PHE A 71 33.69 34.71 15.91
N SER A 72 33.18 35.93 15.76
CA SER A 72 33.29 36.95 16.82
C SER A 72 32.58 36.47 18.09
N SER A 73 32.98 36.95 19.26
CA SER A 73 32.35 36.57 20.53
C SER A 73 30.88 36.97 20.60
N GLN A 74 30.48 38.03 19.89
CA GLN A 74 29.08 38.45 19.75
C GLN A 74 28.31 37.61 18.72
N GLY A 75 29.00 36.81 17.89
CA GLY A 75 28.43 35.99 16.83
C GLY A 75 28.03 36.74 15.56
N ASP A 76 28.21 38.06 15.50
CA ASP A 76 27.79 38.90 14.36
C ASP A 76 28.70 38.79 13.12
N ARG A 77 29.92 38.24 13.28
CA ARG A 77 30.90 38.11 12.21
C ARG A 77 31.54 36.73 12.17
N LEU A 78 31.84 36.26 10.97
CA LEU A 78 32.65 35.09 10.68
C LEU A 78 33.89 35.53 9.89
N ALA A 79 35.06 35.28 10.46
CA ALA A 79 36.33 35.45 9.78
C ALA A 79 36.77 34.11 9.17
N VAL A 80 37.12 34.17 7.88
CA VAL A 80 37.53 33.01 7.07
C VAL A 80 38.94 33.25 6.58
N ALA A 81 39.90 32.45 7.05
CA ALA A 81 41.25 32.46 6.54
C ALA A 81 41.42 31.41 5.45
N SER A 82 42.03 31.80 4.34
CA SER A 82 42.41 30.91 3.25
C SER A 82 43.77 31.30 2.70
N GLY A 83 44.48 30.37 2.06
CA GLY A 83 45.73 30.72 1.43
C GLY A 83 46.41 29.54 0.73
N ARG A 84 47.39 29.87 -0.10
CA ARG A 84 48.25 28.90 -0.78
C ARG A 84 49.68 29.05 -0.26
N PRO A 85 50.29 27.94 0.22
CA PRO A 85 51.68 27.94 0.66
C PRO A 85 52.62 28.57 -0.38
N GLY A 86 53.49 29.47 0.05
CA GLY A 86 54.46 30.21 -0.76
C GLY A 86 53.87 31.29 -1.67
N LYS A 87 52.56 31.60 -1.58
CA LYS A 87 51.91 32.54 -2.53
C LYS A 87 51.08 33.63 -1.87
N SER A 88 50.12 33.28 -1.02
CA SER A 88 49.18 34.28 -0.47
C SER A 88 48.41 33.79 0.75
N GLY A 89 48.11 34.73 1.65
CA GLY A 89 47.18 34.57 2.76
C GLY A 89 46.09 35.64 2.69
N GLU A 90 44.83 35.20 2.74
CA GLU A 90 43.64 36.05 2.63
C GLU A 90 42.73 35.79 3.83
N ILE A 91 42.13 36.85 4.37
CA ILE A 91 41.04 36.78 5.35
C ILE A 91 39.83 37.47 4.75
N ARG A 92 38.69 36.77 4.77
CA ARG A 92 37.38 37.34 4.46
C ARG A 92 36.53 37.46 5.70
N LEU A 93 35.87 38.61 5.85
CA LEU A 93 34.96 38.88 6.94
C LEU A 93 33.53 38.87 6.41
N TYR A 94 32.69 38.02 6.99
CA TYR A 94 31.27 37.92 6.66
C TYR A 94 30.42 38.36 7.84
N ARG A 95 29.36 39.12 7.56
CA ARG A 95 28.29 39.39 8.52
C ARG A 95 27.33 38.21 8.57
N VAL A 96 27.21 37.60 9.74
CA VAL A 96 26.42 36.39 9.99
C VAL A 96 25.55 36.63 11.22
N THR A 97 24.25 36.77 11.00
CA THR A 97 23.25 36.99 12.04
C THR A 97 22.08 36.05 11.78
N ALA A 98 21.15 35.93 12.73
CA ALA A 98 19.92 35.16 12.54
C ALA A 98 19.18 35.49 11.23
N GLN A 99 19.25 36.76 10.78
CA GLN A 99 18.61 37.23 9.56
C GLN A 99 19.44 36.98 8.30
N THR A 100 20.75 36.79 8.40
CA THR A 100 21.66 36.67 7.25
C THR A 100 22.24 35.27 7.06
N PHE A 101 21.92 34.28 7.89
CA PHE A 101 22.46 32.93 7.72
C PHE A 101 22.14 32.30 6.35
N SER A 102 20.97 32.58 5.76
CA SER A 102 20.62 32.08 4.41
C SER A 102 21.34 32.82 3.27
N SER A 103 21.86 34.02 3.54
CA SER A 103 22.61 34.83 2.59
C SER A 103 23.62 35.73 3.32
N PRO A 104 24.77 35.18 3.76
CA PRO A 104 25.78 35.95 4.47
C PRO A 104 26.37 37.06 3.61
N LEU A 105 26.59 38.24 4.19
CA LEU A 105 27.11 39.40 3.48
C LEU A 105 28.63 39.49 3.65
N LEU A 106 29.39 39.54 2.56
CA LEU A 106 30.83 39.83 2.59
C LEU A 106 31.04 41.31 2.97
N GLU A 107 31.69 41.57 4.10
CA GLU A 107 32.01 42.93 4.56
C GLU A 107 33.36 43.42 4.04
N ALA A 108 34.38 42.54 4.06
CA ALA A 108 35.73 42.91 3.68
C ALA A 108 36.56 41.68 3.26
N THR A 109 37.53 41.94 2.38
CA THR A 109 38.64 41.03 2.05
C THR A 109 39.94 41.74 2.38
N ILE A 110 40.81 41.07 3.14
CA ILE A 110 42.13 41.60 3.51
C ILE A 110 43.22 40.55 3.23
N THR A 111 44.42 41.01 2.90
CA THR A 111 45.60 40.16 2.65
C THR A 111 46.74 40.54 3.61
N PRO A 112 46.58 40.27 4.92
CA PRO A 112 47.55 40.71 5.91
C PRO A 112 48.87 39.93 5.85
N HIS A 113 48.90 38.74 5.23
CA HIS A 113 50.09 37.89 5.16
C HIS A 113 50.52 37.65 3.71
N THR A 114 51.83 37.52 3.49
CA THR A 114 52.41 37.20 2.17
C THR A 114 52.39 35.69 1.87
N ASP A 115 51.93 34.88 2.82
CA ASP A 115 51.88 33.43 2.73
C ASP A 115 50.63 32.90 3.47
N VAL A 116 50.36 31.60 3.38
CA VAL A 116 49.19 30.93 3.96
C VAL A 116 49.05 31.22 5.45
N ILE A 117 47.81 31.50 5.86
CA ILE A 117 47.41 31.76 7.25
C ILE A 117 47.00 30.42 7.87
N TYR A 118 47.52 30.06 9.03
CA TYR A 118 47.19 28.81 9.72
C TYR A 118 46.32 29.01 10.97
N ALA A 119 46.38 30.20 11.56
CA ALA A 119 45.68 30.52 12.80
C ALA A 119 44.94 31.84 12.69
N LEU A 120 43.74 31.88 13.26
CA LEU A 120 42.84 33.02 13.26
C LEU A 120 42.03 33.01 14.56
N THR A 121 42.03 34.11 15.30
CA THR A 121 41.26 34.20 16.56
C THR A 121 40.81 35.63 16.86
N PHE A 122 39.60 35.78 17.40
CA PHE A 122 39.10 37.07 17.89
C PHE A 122 39.49 37.27 19.36
N SER A 123 39.72 38.51 19.76
CA SER A 123 39.79 38.85 21.18
C SER A 123 38.42 38.62 21.86
N PRO A 124 38.38 38.36 23.18
CA PRO A 124 37.12 38.11 23.90
C PRO A 124 36.09 39.25 23.76
N ASP A 125 36.53 40.49 23.61
CA ASP A 125 35.68 41.66 23.37
C ASP A 125 35.27 41.85 21.90
N GLY A 126 35.78 41.02 20.98
CA GLY A 126 35.52 41.07 19.54
C GLY A 126 36.19 42.25 18.81
N LYS A 127 36.97 43.08 19.50
CA LYS A 127 37.56 44.32 18.95
C LYS A 127 38.90 44.11 18.23
N LYS A 128 39.50 42.93 18.36
CA LYS A 128 40.76 42.58 17.71
C LYS A 128 40.61 41.23 17.02
N LEU A 129 41.22 41.10 15.85
CA LEU A 129 41.37 39.84 15.13
C LEU A 129 42.86 39.59 14.94
N ALA A 130 43.36 38.50 15.49
CA ALA A 130 44.74 38.07 15.32
C ALA A 130 44.84 36.97 14.25
N SER A 131 45.83 37.09 13.38
CA SER A 131 46.13 36.11 12.34
C SER A 131 47.63 35.83 12.28
N ALA A 132 47.99 34.58 11.98
CA ALA A 132 49.37 34.19 11.76
C ALA A 132 49.47 32.98 10.84
N GLY A 133 50.65 32.81 10.24
CA GLY A 133 50.87 31.79 9.22
C GLY A 133 52.33 31.49 8.97
N TYR A 134 52.62 31.07 7.73
CA TYR A 134 53.96 30.66 7.32
C TYR A 134 54.96 31.83 7.23
N ASP A 135 54.48 33.06 7.10
CA ASP A 135 55.32 34.27 7.06
C ASP A 135 55.91 34.67 8.44
N ARG A 136 55.61 33.89 9.48
CA ARG A 136 56.20 33.97 10.84
C ARG A 136 55.83 35.23 11.63
N VAL A 137 54.97 36.07 11.07
CA VAL A 137 54.49 37.30 11.72
C VAL A 137 53.08 37.05 12.24
N ILE A 138 52.80 37.55 13.44
CA ILE A 138 51.43 37.63 13.94
C ILE A 138 50.94 39.06 13.71
N ARG A 139 49.79 39.22 13.07
CA ARG A 139 49.17 40.52 12.84
C ARG A 139 47.86 40.61 13.58
N VAL A 140 47.64 41.74 14.22
CA VAL A 140 46.40 42.05 14.94
C VAL A 140 45.75 43.25 14.29
N VAL A 141 44.49 43.11 13.86
CA VAL A 141 43.71 44.15 13.17
C VAL A 141 42.43 44.47 13.94
N ASP A 142 41.84 45.64 13.67
CA ASP A 142 40.47 45.97 14.11
C ASP A 142 39.50 45.39 13.07
N PRO A 143 38.60 44.43 13.40
CA PRO A 143 37.66 43.89 12.43
C PRO A 143 36.67 44.94 11.89
N ALA A 144 36.44 46.07 12.59
CA ALA A 144 35.67 47.20 12.06
C ALA A 144 36.46 48.07 11.08
N LYS A 145 37.80 48.01 11.11
CA LYS A 145 38.72 48.70 10.19
C LYS A 145 39.84 47.74 9.75
N PRO A 146 39.50 46.66 9.04
CA PRO A 146 40.36 45.47 8.91
C PRO A 146 41.63 45.71 8.07
N GLN A 147 41.69 46.83 7.34
CA GLN A 147 42.87 47.26 6.59
C GLN A 147 43.98 47.86 7.48
N VAL A 148 43.68 48.16 8.76
CA VAL A 148 44.62 48.77 9.69
C VAL A 148 45.20 47.71 10.63
N VAL A 149 46.51 47.50 10.54
CA VAL A 149 47.27 46.67 11.48
C VAL A 149 47.50 47.46 12.76
N ILE A 150 46.93 46.97 13.86
CA ILE A 150 47.09 47.55 15.21
C ILE A 150 48.43 47.13 15.81
N GLN A 151 48.83 45.86 15.62
CA GLN A 151 50.10 45.31 16.11
C GLN A 151 50.69 44.30 15.14
N GLU A 152 52.02 44.31 15.04
CA GLU A 152 52.82 43.25 14.41
C GLU A 152 53.76 42.62 15.43
N LEU A 153 53.63 41.31 15.66
CA LEU A 153 54.44 40.57 16.62
C LEU A 153 55.46 39.71 15.84
N LYS A 154 56.74 40.06 15.95
CA LYS A 154 57.85 39.47 15.17
C LYS A 154 58.92 38.92 16.12
N ASP A 155 58.91 37.60 16.34
CA ASP A 155 59.92 36.90 17.16
C ASP A 155 59.99 35.39 16.86
N HIS A 156 58.95 34.80 16.28
CA HIS A 156 58.99 33.40 15.84
C HIS A 156 60.01 33.22 14.71
N SER A 157 60.88 32.21 14.85
CA SER A 157 61.90 31.91 13.83
C SER A 157 61.38 31.00 12.70
N ASP A 158 60.17 30.47 12.86
CA ASP A 158 59.51 29.61 11.87
C ASP A 158 57.97 29.81 11.89
N ALA A 159 57.23 29.06 11.05
CA ALA A 159 55.78 29.22 10.85
C ALA A 159 54.98 29.18 12.17
N VAL A 160 53.93 29.99 12.26
CA VAL A 160 53.02 30.03 13.41
C VAL A 160 51.76 29.25 13.09
N TYR A 161 51.43 28.23 13.88
CA TYR A 161 50.32 27.30 13.64
C TYR A 161 49.12 27.52 14.56
N GLY A 162 49.33 28.10 15.74
CA GLY A 162 48.28 28.31 16.73
C GLY A 162 48.35 29.72 17.32
N LEU A 163 47.17 30.29 17.57
CA LEU A 163 46.98 31.55 18.27
C LEU A 163 45.78 31.42 19.21
N ASP A 164 45.89 31.96 20.41
CA ASP A 164 44.73 32.13 21.27
C ASP A 164 44.88 33.32 22.21
N PHE A 165 43.80 34.08 22.39
CA PHE A 165 43.77 35.19 23.35
C PHE A 165 43.52 34.65 24.75
N HIS A 166 44.21 35.23 25.73
CA HIS A 166 43.84 35.02 27.12
C HIS A 166 42.39 35.51 27.35
N PRO A 167 41.59 34.89 28.23
CA PRO A 167 40.18 35.27 28.42
C PRO A 167 39.97 36.74 28.87
N GLU A 168 41.00 37.40 29.40
CA GLU A 168 40.97 38.84 29.71
C GLU A 168 41.35 39.75 28.53
N GLY A 169 41.79 39.19 27.40
CA GLY A 169 42.13 39.92 26.16
C GLY A 169 43.42 40.73 26.18
N LYS A 170 44.18 40.70 27.29
CA LYS A 170 45.45 41.43 27.45
C LYS A 170 46.65 40.68 26.88
N LEU A 171 46.62 39.35 26.95
CA LEU A 171 47.70 38.48 26.48
C LEU A 171 47.24 37.70 25.25
N LEU A 172 48.19 37.39 24.39
CA LEU A 172 48.03 36.44 23.28
C LEU A 172 49.10 35.37 23.44
N ALA A 173 48.73 34.11 23.24
CA ALA A 173 49.67 33.00 23.13
C ALA A 173 49.79 32.57 21.67
N SER A 174 50.99 32.19 21.25
CA SER A 174 51.26 31.68 19.92
C SER A 174 52.12 30.43 19.96
N ALA A 175 51.83 29.49 19.07
CA ALA A 175 52.54 28.22 18.91
C ALA A 175 53.13 28.12 17.51
N GLY A 176 54.41 27.72 17.42
CA GLY A 176 55.14 27.70 16.15
C GLY A 176 55.93 26.42 15.86
N ALA A 177 56.39 26.33 14.61
CA ALA A 177 57.30 25.30 14.13
C ALA A 177 58.71 25.42 14.74
N ASP A 178 59.01 26.58 15.35
CA ASP A 178 60.23 26.83 16.14
C ASP A 178 60.23 26.14 17.52
N ARG A 179 59.28 25.22 17.75
CA ARG A 179 59.16 24.38 18.96
C ARG A 179 58.90 25.20 20.22
N ALA A 180 58.32 26.38 20.07
CA ALA A 180 58.11 27.32 21.16
C ALA A 180 56.64 27.74 21.25
N VAL A 181 56.20 27.95 22.50
CA VAL A 181 55.01 28.76 22.79
C VAL A 181 55.47 30.12 23.30
N LYS A 182 55.01 31.21 22.69
CA LYS A 182 55.35 32.59 23.08
C LYS A 182 54.12 33.29 23.64
N VAL A 183 54.31 34.04 24.72
CA VAL A 183 53.25 34.86 25.34
C VAL A 183 53.57 36.34 25.11
N TRP A 184 52.57 37.07 24.65
CA TRP A 184 52.69 38.44 24.19
C TRP A 184 51.78 39.37 24.98
N ASP A 185 52.29 40.56 25.29
CA ASP A 185 51.45 41.66 25.73
C ASP A 185 50.90 42.40 24.50
N ILE A 186 49.58 42.40 24.35
CA ILE A 186 48.92 42.95 23.18
C ILE A 186 48.91 44.48 23.14
N ALA A 187 49.00 45.14 24.30
CA ALA A 187 49.03 46.59 24.35
C ALA A 187 50.37 47.14 23.84
N THR A 188 51.47 46.50 24.22
CA THR A 188 52.84 46.91 23.90
C THR A 188 53.42 46.22 22.67
N GLY A 189 52.83 45.10 22.23
CA GLY A 189 53.34 44.27 21.13
C GLY A 189 54.61 43.49 21.48
N LYS A 190 55.02 43.47 22.75
CA LYS A 190 56.26 42.81 23.19
C LYS A 190 56.00 41.35 23.57
N ARG A 191 56.96 40.49 23.23
CA ARG A 191 57.06 39.14 23.80
C ARG A 191 57.45 39.27 25.28
N LEU A 192 56.65 38.70 26.17
CA LEU A 192 56.92 38.67 27.60
C LEU A 192 57.93 37.57 27.93
N TYR A 193 57.66 36.34 27.49
CA TYR A 193 58.53 35.19 27.69
C TYR A 193 58.23 34.08 26.67
N THR A 194 59.04 33.01 26.71
CA THR A 194 58.90 31.82 25.87
C THR A 194 58.87 30.58 26.75
N LEU A 195 57.97 29.66 26.40
CA LEU A 195 57.85 28.32 26.97
C LEU A 195 58.48 27.33 25.99
N SER A 196 59.66 26.82 26.34
CA SER A 196 60.58 26.07 25.47
C SER A 196 60.62 24.56 25.78
N GLU A 197 59.69 24.06 26.58
CA GLU A 197 59.56 22.64 26.91
C GLU A 197 59.06 21.73 25.77
N PRO A 198 58.33 22.21 24.74
CA PRO A 198 58.03 21.39 23.55
C PRO A 198 59.31 20.93 22.85
N THR A 199 59.36 19.65 22.47
CA THR A 199 60.56 19.06 21.85
C THR A 199 60.49 19.05 20.33
N ASP A 200 59.34 19.40 19.76
CA ASP A 200 59.13 19.55 18.32
C ASP A 200 58.05 20.61 18.03
N ALA A 201 57.72 20.84 16.75
CA ALA A 201 56.77 21.87 16.32
C ALA A 201 55.43 21.79 17.05
N VAL A 202 54.90 22.95 17.44
CA VAL A 202 53.66 23.08 18.20
C VAL A 202 52.54 23.52 17.26
N HIS A 203 51.51 22.68 17.10
CA HIS A 203 50.43 22.92 16.14
C HIS A 203 49.25 23.70 16.72
N SER A 204 49.03 23.62 18.03
CA SER A 204 47.85 24.20 18.67
C SER A 204 48.20 24.70 20.07
N VAL A 205 47.63 25.86 20.41
CA VAL A 205 47.71 26.50 21.72
C VAL A 205 46.33 27.04 22.08
N VAL A 206 45.90 26.83 23.33
CA VAL A 206 44.60 27.31 23.83
C VAL A 206 44.70 27.73 25.29
N TRP A 207 44.15 28.89 25.62
CA TRP A 207 43.98 29.32 27.00
C TRP A 207 42.78 28.62 27.64
N SER A 208 42.93 28.22 28.89
CA SER A 208 41.83 27.71 29.68
C SER A 208 40.88 28.85 30.07
N PRO A 209 39.55 28.63 30.06
CA PRO A 209 38.58 29.57 30.61
C PRO A 209 38.80 29.92 32.09
N ASP A 210 39.61 29.14 32.82
CA ASP A 210 39.99 29.43 34.22
C ASP A 210 40.93 30.63 34.38
N LYS A 211 41.46 31.20 33.29
CA LYS A 211 42.39 32.34 33.26
C LYS A 211 43.76 32.08 33.88
N LEU A 212 44.08 30.83 34.21
CA LEU A 212 45.31 30.45 34.89
C LEU A 212 46.16 29.50 34.03
N HIS A 213 45.53 28.69 33.19
CA HIS A 213 46.22 27.64 32.45
C HIS A 213 46.29 27.90 30.94
N LEU A 214 47.43 27.56 30.36
CA LEU A 214 47.69 27.55 28.93
C LEU A 214 48.01 26.11 28.51
N ALA A 215 47.36 25.59 27.47
CA ALA A 215 47.64 24.28 26.91
C ALA A 215 48.28 24.40 25.53
N ALA A 216 49.22 23.52 25.22
CA ALA A 216 49.76 23.39 23.87
C ALA A 216 50.13 21.95 23.50
N ALA A 217 50.05 21.63 22.22
CA ALA A 217 50.36 20.30 21.70
C ALA A 217 50.80 20.37 20.22
N GLY A 218 51.52 19.34 19.76
CA GLY A 218 52.04 19.29 18.40
C GLY A 218 52.70 17.97 18.01
N ILE A 219 53.79 18.05 17.25
CA ILE A 219 54.48 16.91 16.62
C ILE A 219 55.09 15.95 17.64
N ASP A 220 55.50 16.45 18.81
CA ASP A 220 56.05 15.61 19.88
C ASP A 220 55.00 14.78 20.65
N LYS A 221 53.74 14.82 20.17
CA LYS A 221 52.63 13.95 20.59
C LYS A 221 52.17 14.15 22.03
N SER A 222 52.72 15.15 22.71
CA SER A 222 52.44 15.43 24.12
C SER A 222 51.60 16.69 24.28
N ILE A 223 50.68 16.67 25.24
CA ILE A 223 49.97 17.87 25.69
C ILE A 223 50.72 18.41 26.90
N ARG A 224 51.08 19.70 26.85
CA ARG A 224 51.67 20.43 27.95
C ARG A 224 50.72 21.50 28.45
N ILE A 225 50.65 21.61 29.77
CA ILE A 225 49.85 22.62 30.47
C ILE A 225 50.78 23.45 31.32
N TRP A 226 50.72 24.77 31.18
CA TRP A 226 51.42 25.73 32.04
C TRP A 226 50.42 26.51 32.85
N GLN A 227 50.77 26.80 34.10
CA GLN A 227 50.19 27.94 34.80
C GLN A 227 50.92 29.19 34.32
N ALA A 228 50.24 30.11 33.65
CA ALA A 228 50.87 31.22 32.93
C ALA A 228 50.11 32.53 33.13
N ASP A 229 50.84 33.63 33.35
CA ASP A 229 50.31 34.98 33.49
C ASP A 229 51.22 36.01 32.78
N ALA A 230 51.13 37.30 33.10
CA ALA A 230 52.00 38.31 32.48
C ALA A 230 53.49 38.23 32.94
N ASN A 231 53.78 37.55 34.05
CA ASN A 231 55.10 37.56 34.69
C ASN A 231 55.92 36.30 34.35
N GLY A 232 55.26 35.21 33.98
CA GLY A 232 55.95 33.98 33.57
C GLY A 232 54.99 32.82 33.37
N GLY A 233 55.54 31.67 32.96
CA GLY A 233 54.81 30.42 32.89
C GLY A 233 55.58 29.29 33.55
N ARG A 234 54.87 28.45 34.28
CA ARG A 234 55.40 27.25 34.94
C ARG A 234 54.69 26.03 34.40
N LEU A 235 55.43 25.08 33.83
CA LEU A 235 54.89 23.80 33.40
C LEU A 235 54.29 23.05 34.61
N VAL A 236 53.01 22.71 34.55
CA VAL A 236 52.30 21.96 35.60
C VAL A 236 51.98 20.52 35.16
N HIS A 237 51.74 20.28 33.87
CA HIS A 237 51.54 18.94 33.33
C HIS A 237 52.25 18.76 32.00
N SER A 238 52.77 17.55 31.78
CA SER A 238 53.22 17.05 30.47
C SER A 238 52.75 15.61 30.35
N VAL A 239 51.89 15.33 29.37
CA VAL A 239 51.28 14.01 29.19
C VAL A 239 51.40 13.57 27.74
N PHE A 240 51.87 12.35 27.53
CA PHE A 240 51.87 11.72 26.21
C PHE A 240 50.42 11.42 25.79
N ALA A 241 49.92 12.17 24.80
CA ALA A 241 48.48 12.21 24.53
C ALA A 241 48.05 11.20 23.46
N HIS A 242 48.82 11.13 22.38
CA HIS A 242 48.50 10.38 21.16
C HIS A 242 49.72 9.64 20.64
N THR A 243 49.51 8.58 19.85
CA THR A 243 50.60 7.87 19.16
C THR A 243 51.08 8.60 17.91
N GLU A 244 50.32 9.59 17.44
CA GLU A 244 50.58 10.45 16.28
C GLU A 244 50.60 11.94 16.71
N PRO A 245 51.13 12.85 15.86
CA PRO A 245 51.10 14.29 16.13
C PRO A 245 49.72 14.80 16.54
N VAL A 246 49.67 15.66 17.55
CA VAL A 246 48.43 16.32 17.99
C VAL A 246 48.21 17.55 17.10
N THR A 247 47.08 17.62 16.40
CA THR A 247 46.82 18.68 15.40
C THR A 247 46.00 19.84 15.97
N ARG A 248 45.04 19.55 16.85
CA ARG A 248 44.21 20.54 17.55
C ARG A 248 43.90 20.10 18.97
N ILE A 249 43.82 21.09 19.85
CA ILE A 249 43.27 20.96 21.20
C ILE A 249 42.24 22.06 21.44
N LEU A 250 41.25 21.81 22.29
CA LEU A 250 40.31 22.83 22.76
C LEU A 250 39.80 22.50 24.17
N TYR A 251 39.50 23.54 24.96
CA TYR A 251 38.83 23.38 26.25
C TYR A 251 37.31 23.39 26.09
N SER A 252 36.62 22.67 26.97
CA SER A 252 35.20 22.91 27.23
C SER A 252 35.02 24.31 27.84
N GLN A 253 33.88 24.94 27.62
CA GLN A 253 33.61 26.30 28.12
C GLN A 253 33.75 26.43 29.65
N ASN A 254 33.53 25.34 30.40
CA ASN A 254 33.71 25.32 31.85
C ASN A 254 35.15 25.00 32.30
N GLY A 255 36.09 24.81 31.36
CA GLY A 255 37.50 24.50 31.63
C GLY A 255 37.76 23.11 32.22
N GLN A 256 36.75 22.25 32.37
CA GLN A 256 36.89 20.95 33.06
C GLN A 256 37.39 19.83 32.15
N VAL A 257 37.19 19.96 30.83
CA VAL A 257 37.55 18.95 29.84
C VAL A 257 38.42 19.59 28.77
N LEU A 258 39.53 18.95 28.44
CA LEU A 258 40.32 19.27 27.26
C LEU A 258 40.03 18.19 26.20
N TYR A 259 39.81 18.57 24.96
CA TYR A 259 39.70 17.65 23.83
C TYR A 259 40.96 17.77 22.97
N SER A 260 41.39 16.64 22.40
CA SER A 260 42.53 16.62 21.48
C SER A 260 42.31 15.65 20.34
N ILE A 261 42.77 16.03 19.15
CA ILE A 261 42.77 15.19 17.95
C ILE A 261 44.20 14.97 17.45
N GLY A 262 44.45 13.77 16.92
CA GLY A 262 45.73 13.41 16.30
C GLY A 262 45.59 13.03 14.82
N GLU A 263 46.71 13.08 14.09
CA GLU A 263 46.73 12.80 12.64
C GLU A 263 46.20 11.40 12.28
N GLY A 264 46.37 10.40 13.15
CA GLY A 264 45.89 9.02 12.95
C GLY A 264 44.37 8.80 13.14
N GLY A 265 43.55 9.84 12.99
CA GLY A 265 42.08 9.74 13.13
C GLY A 265 41.59 9.56 14.58
N SER A 266 42.46 9.80 15.57
CA SER A 266 42.15 9.63 16.99
C SER A 266 41.63 10.93 17.59
N CYS A 267 40.59 10.82 18.43
CA CYS A 267 40.05 11.92 19.23
C CYS A 267 39.94 11.45 20.67
N LYS A 268 40.33 12.29 21.62
CA LYS A 268 40.32 12.00 23.06
C LYS A 268 39.81 13.19 23.85
N SER A 269 39.21 12.91 25.01
CA SER A 269 38.94 13.92 26.04
C SER A 269 39.73 13.61 27.31
N TRP A 270 40.10 14.67 28.03
CA TRP A 270 40.95 14.65 29.21
C TRP A 270 40.25 15.42 30.32
N ASN A 271 40.37 14.95 31.55
CA ASN A 271 40.13 15.81 32.70
C ASN A 271 41.20 16.91 32.69
N ALA A 272 40.80 18.18 32.52
CA ALA A 272 41.73 19.29 32.33
C ALA A 272 42.63 19.55 33.56
N ALA A 273 42.10 19.34 34.77
CA ALA A 273 42.83 19.61 36.00
C ALA A 273 43.85 18.51 36.35
N ALA A 274 43.50 17.25 36.10
CA ALA A 274 44.38 16.11 36.40
C ALA A 274 45.19 15.62 35.19
N MET A 275 44.85 16.10 33.99
CA MET A 275 45.34 15.61 32.70
C MET A 275 45.28 14.08 32.56
N LYS A 276 44.21 13.48 33.10
CA LYS A 276 43.89 12.06 32.94
C LYS A 276 42.92 11.85 31.79
N GLU A 277 43.14 10.82 30.98
CA GLU A 277 42.24 10.43 29.89
C GLU A 277 40.84 10.14 30.47
N LYS A 278 39.81 10.76 29.88
CA LYS A 278 38.41 10.63 30.29
C LYS A 278 37.63 9.74 29.31
N LEU A 279 37.81 9.96 28.01
CA LEU A 279 37.15 9.19 26.95
C LEU A 279 38.04 9.13 25.71
N VAL A 280 38.14 7.94 25.11
CA VAL A 280 38.68 7.74 23.76
C VAL A 280 37.50 7.58 22.82
N PHE A 281 37.39 8.48 21.85
CA PHE A 281 36.33 8.44 20.85
C PHE A 281 36.62 7.34 19.82
N PRO A 282 35.58 6.80 19.14
CA PRO A 282 35.79 5.86 18.05
C PRO A 282 36.78 6.40 17.03
N ALA A 283 37.79 5.61 16.68
CA ALA A 283 38.79 5.99 15.70
C ALA A 283 38.12 6.25 14.34
N GLN A 284 38.47 7.38 13.72
CA GLN A 284 37.99 7.73 12.40
C GLN A 284 38.80 6.99 11.33
N LYS A 285 38.15 6.66 10.22
CA LYS A 285 38.81 5.98 9.09
C LYS A 285 39.84 6.85 8.39
N GLU A 286 39.72 8.16 8.57
CA GLU A 286 40.54 9.18 7.93
C GLU A 286 41.06 10.20 8.92
N THR A 287 42.05 10.97 8.46
CA THR A 287 42.71 12.01 9.26
C THR A 287 41.70 13.07 9.67
N ILE A 288 41.66 13.40 10.96
CA ILE A 288 40.85 14.52 11.48
C ILE A 288 41.65 15.81 11.32
N LEU A 289 41.13 16.74 10.53
CA LEU A 289 41.77 18.02 10.23
C LEU A 289 41.22 19.18 11.06
N ALA A 290 39.95 19.11 11.45
CA ALA A 290 39.25 20.16 12.17
C ALA A 290 38.46 19.60 13.35
N LEU A 291 38.42 20.37 14.43
CA LEU A 291 37.73 20.06 15.67
C LEU A 291 36.99 21.31 16.13
N ALA A 292 35.71 21.18 16.48
CA ALA A 292 34.94 22.23 17.14
C ALA A 292 33.98 21.62 18.17
N LEU A 293 33.68 22.36 19.23
CA LEU A 293 32.75 21.97 20.28
C LEU A 293 31.55 22.89 20.27
N SER A 294 30.34 22.32 20.34
CA SER A 294 29.10 23.08 20.35
C SER A 294 29.00 23.97 21.59
N PRO A 295 28.31 25.12 21.52
CA PRO A 295 28.18 26.02 22.66
C PRO A 295 27.56 25.34 23.89
N ASP A 296 26.59 24.45 23.69
CA ASP A 296 25.94 23.67 24.75
C ASP A 296 26.81 22.55 25.34
N GLN A 297 28.04 22.39 24.84
CA GLN A 297 29.03 21.37 25.25
C GLN A 297 28.64 19.92 24.96
N LYS A 298 27.53 19.66 24.25
CA LYS A 298 27.00 18.30 24.03
C LYS A 298 27.48 17.63 22.75
N GLN A 299 28.04 18.38 21.81
CA GLN A 299 28.34 17.88 20.48
C GLN A 299 29.73 18.33 20.01
N LEU A 300 30.53 17.38 19.54
CA LEU A 300 31.81 17.61 18.87
C LEU A 300 31.65 17.48 17.36
N ALA A 301 32.14 18.45 16.60
CA ALA A 301 32.24 18.36 15.15
C ALA A 301 33.67 17.95 14.75
N LEU A 302 33.77 16.92 13.90
CA LEU A 302 35.01 16.44 13.32
C LEU A 302 34.97 16.62 11.80
N GLY A 303 35.93 17.36 11.27
CA GLY A 303 36.15 17.51 9.83
C GLY A 303 37.26 16.57 9.37
N LEU A 304 36.97 15.74 8.37
CA LEU A 304 37.87 14.69 7.89
C LEU A 304 38.51 15.05 6.54
N PHE A 305 39.63 14.39 6.26
CA PHE A 305 40.37 14.54 5.00
C PHE A 305 39.59 14.09 3.75
N ASP A 306 38.68 13.11 3.89
CA ASP A 306 37.82 12.64 2.80
C ASP A 306 36.60 13.55 2.50
N GLY A 307 36.50 14.70 3.17
CA GLY A 307 35.41 15.65 3.03
C GLY A 307 34.17 15.30 3.88
N ALA A 308 34.23 14.26 4.70
CA ALA A 308 33.15 13.99 5.65
C ALA A 308 33.18 14.96 6.83
N LEU A 309 31.98 15.30 7.30
CA LEU A 309 31.75 16.05 8.53
C LEU A 309 30.91 15.18 9.44
N LYS A 310 31.43 14.88 10.64
CA LYS A 310 30.74 14.06 11.62
C LYS A 310 30.48 14.83 12.89
N LEU A 311 29.27 14.71 13.40
CA LEU A 311 28.86 15.28 14.68
C LEU A 311 28.76 14.13 15.69
N LEU A 312 29.57 14.18 16.74
CA LEU A 312 29.63 13.18 17.82
C LEU A 312 29.05 13.75 19.10
N ALA A 313 28.41 12.91 19.92
CA ALA A 313 28.06 13.29 21.28
C ALA A 313 29.34 13.40 22.13
N SER A 314 29.52 14.50 22.86
CA SER A 314 30.76 14.80 23.58
C SER A 314 31.00 13.91 24.81
N ASP A 315 29.93 13.31 25.36
CA ASP A 315 29.94 12.49 26.57
C ASP A 315 30.29 11.01 26.32
N ASN A 316 29.97 10.49 25.13
CA ASN A 316 30.10 9.06 24.81
C ASN A 316 30.67 8.77 23.41
N GLY A 317 30.82 9.79 22.56
CA GLY A 317 31.43 9.66 21.22
C GLY A 317 30.57 8.99 20.15
N LYS A 318 29.29 8.72 20.40
CA LYS A 318 28.37 8.22 19.38
C LYS A 318 28.13 9.26 18.29
N ILE A 319 28.03 8.81 17.05
CA ILE A 319 27.66 9.67 15.91
C ILE A 319 26.20 10.11 16.08
N VAL A 320 26.01 11.43 16.16
CA VAL A 320 24.71 12.11 16.20
C VAL A 320 24.21 12.36 14.79
N ALA A 321 25.09 12.83 13.89
CA ALA A 321 24.76 13.11 12.50
C ALA A 321 26.01 13.14 11.60
N GLU A 322 25.79 13.03 10.29
CA GLU A 322 26.82 13.15 9.25
C GLU A 322 26.35 14.14 8.16
N PRO A 323 26.51 15.47 8.36
CA PRO A 323 26.03 16.46 7.40
C PRO A 323 26.73 16.45 6.02
N LEU A 324 27.93 15.87 5.94
CA LEU A 324 28.68 15.72 4.68
C LEU A 324 29.14 14.27 4.50
N PRO A 325 29.07 13.71 3.26
CA PRO A 325 28.56 14.33 2.03
C PRO A 325 27.06 14.65 2.03
N ILE A 326 26.68 15.69 1.27
CA ILE A 326 25.28 16.00 1.00
C ILE A 326 24.65 14.82 0.25
N LYS A 327 23.64 14.20 0.85
CA LYS A 327 22.91 13.08 0.23
C LYS A 327 21.90 13.62 -0.78
N PRO A 328 21.88 13.12 -2.04
CA PRO A 328 20.90 13.56 -3.05
C PRO A 328 19.48 13.12 -2.65
N LYS A 329 18.46 13.91 -3.05
CA LYS A 329 17.05 13.62 -2.74
C LYS A 329 16.41 12.86 -3.91
N PRO A 330 15.54 11.86 -3.66
CA PRO A 330 14.89 11.11 -4.72
C PRO A 330 13.98 12.03 -5.55
N ALA A 331 13.92 11.77 -6.86
CA ALA A 331 13.02 12.48 -7.76
C ALA A 331 11.55 12.17 -7.43
N ILE A 332 10.70 13.19 -7.46
CA ILE A 332 9.27 13.05 -7.23
C ILE A 332 8.53 13.43 -8.51
N LEU A 333 7.83 12.48 -9.13
CA LEU A 333 6.90 12.76 -10.23
C LEU A 333 5.51 13.05 -9.68
N ARG A 334 4.92 14.20 -10.05
CA ARG A 334 3.57 14.61 -9.63
C ARG A 334 2.54 14.48 -10.74
N LYS A 335 2.88 14.90 -11.96
CA LYS A 335 1.98 14.88 -13.11
C LYS A 335 2.74 14.71 -14.41
N MET A 336 2.10 14.09 -15.40
CA MET A 336 2.56 14.05 -16.78
C MET A 336 1.49 14.52 -17.77
N THR A 337 1.89 15.14 -18.88
CA THR A 337 0.96 15.63 -19.90
C THR A 337 1.59 15.57 -21.30
N PRO A 338 0.94 14.90 -22.28
CA PRO A 338 -0.26 14.07 -22.13
C PRO A 338 0.04 12.79 -21.33
N ALA A 339 -0.96 12.24 -20.64
CA ALA A 339 -0.86 10.98 -19.90
C ALA A 339 -1.21 9.75 -20.75
N GLN A 340 -1.10 9.88 -22.07
CA GLN A 340 -1.47 8.83 -23.03
C GLN A 340 -0.71 8.97 -24.36
N GLY A 341 -0.70 7.90 -25.15
CA GLY A 341 -0.19 7.86 -26.53
C GLY A 341 -0.83 6.74 -27.34
N VAL A 342 -0.58 6.69 -28.65
CA VAL A 342 -1.07 5.63 -29.54
C VAL A 342 0.08 4.67 -29.85
N ARG A 343 -0.18 3.37 -29.92
CA ARG A 343 0.84 2.39 -30.36
C ARG A 343 1.38 2.75 -31.75
N GLY A 344 2.67 2.53 -31.98
CA GLY A 344 3.35 2.88 -33.23
C GLY A 344 3.59 4.39 -33.43
N SER A 345 3.36 5.21 -32.40
CA SER A 345 3.57 6.66 -32.46
C SER A 345 4.68 7.15 -31.54
N GLN A 346 5.11 8.39 -31.77
CA GLN A 346 5.97 9.14 -30.86
C GLN A 346 5.17 10.25 -30.17
N VAL A 347 5.31 10.37 -28.85
CA VAL A 347 4.61 11.38 -28.06
C VAL A 347 5.59 12.14 -27.17
N ARG A 348 5.47 13.47 -27.18
CA ARG A 348 6.24 14.36 -26.31
C ARG A 348 5.48 14.56 -25.00
N VAL A 349 6.08 14.19 -23.88
CA VAL A 349 5.47 14.19 -22.55
C VAL A 349 6.22 15.14 -21.62
N VAL A 350 5.48 16.03 -20.97
CA VAL A 350 5.98 16.93 -19.94
C VAL A 350 5.70 16.34 -18.57
N PHE A 351 6.75 16.09 -17.78
CA PHE A 351 6.69 15.68 -16.39
C PHE A 351 6.91 16.89 -15.48
N THR A 352 6.15 16.95 -14.38
CA THR A 352 6.28 17.98 -13.33
C THR A 352 6.42 17.35 -11.97
N GLY A 353 7.19 17.97 -11.07
CA GLY A 353 7.67 17.28 -9.88
C GLY A 353 8.69 18.06 -9.04
N GLU A 354 9.54 17.33 -8.33
CA GLU A 354 10.67 17.83 -7.54
C GLU A 354 11.94 17.01 -7.82
N HIS A 355 13.11 17.65 -7.73
CA HIS A 355 14.41 17.06 -8.00
C HIS A 355 14.54 16.43 -9.41
N LEU A 356 13.81 16.96 -10.39
CA LEU A 356 13.74 16.38 -11.74
C LEU A 356 15.01 16.61 -12.58
N ASN A 357 15.84 17.58 -12.19
CA ASN A 357 17.13 17.84 -12.80
C ASN A 357 18.12 16.68 -12.56
N GLU A 358 17.93 15.87 -11.53
CA GLU A 358 18.79 14.73 -11.20
C GLU A 358 18.36 13.42 -11.88
N VAL A 359 17.25 13.43 -12.61
CA VAL A 359 16.73 12.25 -13.31
C VAL A 359 17.65 11.87 -14.47
N THR A 360 18.03 10.60 -14.52
CA THR A 360 18.91 10.04 -15.56
C THR A 360 18.13 9.25 -16.60
N GLU A 361 16.98 8.70 -16.23
CA GLU A 361 16.17 7.83 -17.09
C GLU A 361 14.69 7.95 -16.72
N ILE A 362 13.81 7.88 -17.71
CA ILE A 362 12.39 7.55 -17.50
C ILE A 362 12.23 6.07 -17.82
N ALA A 363 12.02 5.25 -16.81
CA ALA A 363 11.77 3.83 -16.99
C ALA A 363 10.33 3.62 -17.49
N ALA A 364 10.19 2.83 -18.54
CA ALA A 364 8.92 2.47 -19.15
C ALA A 364 8.80 0.95 -19.31
N SER A 365 7.59 0.47 -19.61
CA SER A 365 7.38 -0.95 -19.90
C SER A 365 8.07 -1.38 -21.21
N PRO A 366 8.44 -2.66 -21.35
CA PRO A 366 8.97 -3.20 -22.60
C PRO A 366 8.09 -2.83 -23.80
N GLY A 367 8.70 -2.31 -24.87
CA GLY A 367 7.99 -1.78 -26.04
C GLY A 367 7.71 -0.27 -25.98
N ILE A 368 8.10 0.44 -24.91
CA ILE A 368 8.14 1.90 -24.86
C ILE A 368 9.57 2.34 -24.57
N GLN A 369 10.12 3.17 -25.44
CA GLN A 369 11.43 3.81 -25.24
C GLN A 369 11.22 5.26 -24.84
N ALA A 370 11.90 5.71 -23.79
CA ALA A 370 11.82 7.09 -23.30
C ALA A 370 13.18 7.79 -23.44
N GLU A 371 13.19 8.90 -24.17
CA GLU A 371 14.35 9.76 -24.37
C GLU A 371 14.13 11.07 -23.63
N ILE A 372 14.97 11.39 -22.64
CA ILE A 372 14.92 12.69 -21.94
C ILE A 372 15.46 13.77 -22.87
N LEU A 373 14.66 14.80 -23.11
CA LEU A 373 15.03 15.91 -23.97
C LEU A 373 15.80 16.97 -23.14
N PRO A 374 16.92 17.52 -23.66
CA PRO A 374 17.69 18.55 -22.95
C PRO A 374 16.87 19.82 -22.65
N GLU A 375 15.97 20.20 -23.57
CA GLU A 375 15.09 21.34 -23.38
C GLU A 375 14.03 21.08 -22.31
N GLY A 376 13.90 22.00 -21.34
CA GLY A 376 12.90 21.90 -20.27
C GLY A 376 13.29 20.98 -19.11
N ARG A 377 14.57 20.58 -19.01
CA ARG A 377 15.12 19.94 -17.80
C ARG A 377 15.39 20.99 -16.72
N GLY A 378 14.72 20.87 -15.59
CA GLY A 378 14.86 21.73 -14.43
C GLY A 378 14.50 21.00 -13.12
N PRO A 379 14.60 21.67 -11.97
CA PRO A 379 14.31 21.04 -10.68
C PRO A 379 12.85 20.59 -10.53
N THR A 380 11.92 21.23 -11.26
CA THR A 380 10.48 20.97 -11.16
C THR A 380 9.84 20.46 -12.44
N GLN A 381 10.58 20.40 -13.54
CA GLN A 381 10.08 20.01 -14.85
C GLN A 381 11.10 19.17 -15.62
N LEU A 382 10.61 18.22 -16.40
CA LEU A 382 11.39 17.39 -17.31
C LEU A 382 10.54 17.08 -18.54
N ILE A 383 11.12 17.07 -19.72
CA ILE A 383 10.44 16.68 -20.96
C ILE A 383 11.08 15.40 -21.48
N ALA A 384 10.26 14.41 -21.88
CA ALA A 384 10.73 13.21 -22.55
C ALA A 384 9.93 12.94 -23.83
N ARG A 385 10.58 12.35 -24.83
CA ARG A 385 9.95 11.75 -26.00
C ARG A 385 9.77 10.26 -25.75
N LEU A 386 8.53 9.78 -25.84
CA LEU A 386 8.21 8.36 -25.77
C LEU A 386 8.00 7.82 -27.19
N THR A 387 8.69 6.74 -27.54
CA THR A 387 8.45 5.96 -28.76
C THR A 387 7.77 4.66 -28.38
N ILE A 388 6.56 4.44 -28.89
CA ILE A 388 5.71 3.29 -28.53
C ILE A 388 5.71 2.31 -29.70
N ASP A 389 6.03 1.05 -29.44
CA ASP A 389 6.01 -0.01 -30.45
C ASP A 389 4.61 -0.16 -31.08
N SER A 390 4.55 -0.39 -32.39
CA SER A 390 3.32 -0.72 -33.12
C SER A 390 2.60 -1.97 -32.60
N GLN A 391 3.34 -2.93 -32.05
CA GLN A 391 2.84 -4.18 -31.48
C GLN A 391 2.55 -4.06 -29.97
N PHE A 392 2.76 -2.89 -29.36
CA PHE A 392 2.47 -2.69 -27.94
C PHE A 392 0.99 -2.98 -27.65
N LYS A 393 0.75 -3.79 -26.60
CA LYS A 393 -0.61 -4.15 -26.17
C LYS A 393 -1.33 -2.91 -25.63
N PRO A 394 -2.48 -2.49 -26.22
CA PRO A 394 -3.24 -1.37 -25.70
C PRO A 394 -3.65 -1.57 -24.24
N GLY A 395 -3.62 -0.50 -23.44
CA GLY A 395 -3.93 -0.55 -22.02
C GLY A 395 -3.10 0.40 -21.17
N LYS A 396 -3.29 0.30 -19.85
CA LYS A 396 -2.52 1.07 -18.87
C LYS A 396 -1.14 0.46 -18.65
N THR A 397 -0.14 1.32 -18.65
CA THR A 397 1.23 1.07 -18.21
C THR A 397 1.66 2.14 -17.19
N ASN A 398 2.86 2.04 -16.64
CA ASN A 398 3.40 2.99 -15.70
C ASN A 398 4.77 3.50 -16.16
N LEU A 399 5.03 4.77 -15.90
CA LEU A 399 6.32 5.42 -16.12
C LEU A 399 6.87 5.91 -14.78
N LEU A 400 8.17 5.72 -14.53
CA LEU A 400 8.82 6.25 -13.33
C LEU A 400 10.15 6.91 -13.68
N ALA A 401 10.61 7.84 -12.85
CA ALA A 401 11.90 8.48 -13.00
C ALA A 401 12.95 7.75 -12.15
N LYS A 402 14.14 7.51 -12.72
CA LYS A 402 15.31 7.03 -11.99
C LYS A 402 16.28 8.18 -11.77
N SER A 403 16.79 8.32 -10.55
CA SER A 403 17.90 9.20 -10.20
C SER A 403 18.93 8.46 -9.34
N PRO A 404 20.13 9.02 -9.12
CA PRO A 404 21.12 8.44 -8.21
C PRO A 404 20.61 8.25 -6.77
N ALA A 405 19.58 9.00 -6.37
CA ALA A 405 18.96 8.90 -5.05
C ALA A 405 17.82 7.85 -4.96
N GLY A 406 17.49 7.19 -6.07
CA GLY A 406 16.47 6.14 -6.15
C GLY A 406 15.40 6.40 -7.21
N ASN A 407 14.34 5.60 -7.16
CA ASN A 407 13.22 5.66 -8.10
C ASN A 407 12.09 6.54 -7.55
N SER A 408 11.44 7.30 -8.43
CA SER A 408 10.18 7.96 -8.10
C SER A 408 9.04 6.95 -7.96
N ALA A 409 7.93 7.38 -7.36
CA ALA A 409 6.65 6.69 -7.57
C ALA A 409 6.30 6.69 -9.07
N ALA A 410 5.59 5.67 -9.53
CA ALA A 410 5.23 5.53 -10.93
C ALA A 410 3.92 6.29 -11.25
N LEU A 411 3.86 6.93 -12.42
CA LEU A 411 2.67 7.58 -12.95
C LEU A 411 2.00 6.73 -14.04
N PRO A 412 0.66 6.65 -14.07
CA PRO A 412 -0.08 5.79 -14.98
C PRO A 412 -0.23 6.38 -16.38
N PHE A 413 0.32 5.72 -17.40
CA PHE A 413 0.31 6.14 -18.81
C PHE A 413 -0.55 5.17 -19.63
N PHE A 414 -1.46 5.67 -20.48
CA PHE A 414 -2.32 4.80 -21.28
C PHE A 414 -1.87 4.71 -22.74
N VAL A 415 -1.76 3.50 -23.28
CA VAL A 415 -1.48 3.29 -24.70
C VAL A 415 -2.75 2.86 -25.43
N ASP A 416 -3.17 3.68 -26.38
CA ASP A 416 -4.32 3.43 -27.25
C ASP A 416 -3.96 2.61 -28.48
N ARG A 417 -4.96 1.85 -28.93
CA ARG A 417 -4.93 1.16 -30.22
C ARG A 417 -5.02 2.13 -31.40
N TYR A 418 -5.90 3.12 -31.27
CA TYR A 418 -6.22 4.11 -32.30
C TYR A 418 -6.21 5.52 -31.70
N PRO A 419 -6.03 6.58 -32.52
CA PRO A 419 -6.13 7.95 -32.05
C PRO A 419 -7.46 8.22 -31.33
N VAL A 420 -7.38 9.04 -30.27
CA VAL A 420 -8.57 9.53 -29.56
C VAL A 420 -9.32 10.49 -30.46
N ALA A 421 -10.63 10.29 -30.61
CA ALA A 421 -11.47 11.20 -31.37
C ALA A 421 -11.61 12.55 -30.64
N SER A 422 -11.16 13.63 -31.27
CA SER A 422 -11.12 14.98 -30.69
C SER A 422 -12.46 15.70 -30.81
N GLY A 423 -12.79 16.56 -29.83
CA GLY A 423 -13.90 17.53 -29.92
C GLY A 423 -15.30 16.97 -29.71
N MET A 424 -15.45 15.81 -29.07
CA MET A 424 -16.74 15.11 -28.95
C MET A 424 -17.48 15.44 -27.66
N MET A 425 -18.76 15.80 -27.79
CA MET A 425 -19.72 15.70 -26.68
C MET A 425 -20.53 14.43 -26.88
N ALA A 426 -20.53 13.54 -25.88
CA ALA A 426 -21.39 12.38 -25.92
C ALA A 426 -22.86 12.80 -25.85
N ASN A 427 -23.72 12.13 -26.63
CA ASN A 427 -25.14 12.43 -26.71
C ASN A 427 -25.94 11.26 -26.16
N GLU A 428 -27.05 11.52 -25.48
CA GLU A 428 -27.91 10.51 -24.85
C GLU A 428 -28.96 9.91 -25.82
N SER A 429 -28.85 10.18 -27.12
CA SER A 429 -29.78 9.70 -28.14
C SER A 429 -29.09 9.00 -29.29
N SER A 430 -29.60 7.82 -29.63
CA SER A 430 -29.20 7.03 -30.80
C SER A 430 -29.46 7.73 -32.13
N ARG A 431 -30.24 8.81 -32.18
CA ARG A 431 -30.50 9.58 -33.42
C ARG A 431 -29.56 10.77 -33.61
N THR A 432 -29.01 11.27 -32.51
CA THR A 432 -28.19 12.49 -32.49
C THR A 432 -26.77 12.26 -31.96
N GLY A 433 -26.36 10.99 -31.82
CA GLY A 433 -25.01 10.57 -31.45
C GLY A 433 -23.91 11.28 -32.24
N SER A 434 -22.79 11.55 -31.57
CA SER A 434 -21.64 12.22 -32.18
C SER A 434 -21.04 11.34 -33.28
N ARG A 435 -20.75 11.92 -34.45
CA ARG A 435 -20.18 11.19 -35.60
C ARG A 435 -18.68 10.98 -35.40
N VAL A 436 -18.24 9.73 -35.55
CA VAL A 436 -16.88 9.27 -35.40
C VAL A 436 -16.41 8.66 -36.72
N THR A 437 -15.20 9.01 -37.16
CA THR A 437 -14.52 8.33 -38.26
C THR A 437 -13.74 7.15 -37.71
N LEU A 438 -13.97 5.95 -38.25
CA LEU A 438 -13.23 4.75 -37.85
C LEU A 438 -11.88 4.61 -38.58
N PRO A 439 -10.86 4.02 -37.93
CA PRO A 439 -10.86 3.52 -36.56
C PRO A 439 -10.58 4.61 -35.51
N ALA A 440 -11.12 4.47 -34.30
CA ALA A 440 -11.01 5.49 -33.26
C ALA A 440 -11.00 4.93 -31.83
N THR A 441 -10.47 5.74 -30.91
CA THR A 441 -10.68 5.57 -29.47
C THR A 441 -11.60 6.67 -28.95
N LEU A 442 -12.62 6.27 -28.19
CA LEU A 442 -13.60 7.15 -27.56
C LEU A 442 -13.38 7.14 -26.06
N ILE A 443 -13.36 8.32 -25.43
CA ILE A 443 -13.19 8.46 -23.98
C ILE A 443 -14.37 9.26 -23.45
N GLY A 444 -14.97 8.81 -22.36
CA GLY A 444 -16.09 9.50 -21.75
C GLY A 444 -16.30 9.12 -20.29
N THR A 445 -17.38 9.66 -19.71
CA THR A 445 -17.79 9.39 -18.34
C THR A 445 -19.31 9.41 -18.26
N LEU A 446 -19.88 8.36 -17.69
CA LEU A 446 -21.30 8.27 -17.38
C LEU A 446 -21.58 9.06 -16.10
N SER A 447 -21.68 10.39 -16.23
CA SER A 447 -21.68 11.33 -15.10
C SER A 447 -22.86 11.22 -14.15
N LYS A 448 -23.96 10.55 -14.53
CA LYS A 448 -25.18 10.37 -13.74
C LYS A 448 -25.76 8.96 -13.96
N PRO A 449 -26.50 8.39 -12.99
CA PRO A 449 -27.24 7.16 -13.18
C PRO A 449 -28.19 7.22 -14.39
N GLY A 450 -28.36 6.09 -15.07
CA GLY A 450 -29.20 5.94 -16.26
C GLY A 450 -28.61 6.52 -17.55
N LYS A 451 -27.46 7.20 -17.49
CA LYS A 451 -26.84 7.79 -18.67
C LYS A 451 -26.31 6.71 -19.63
N ALA A 452 -26.61 6.90 -20.91
CA ALA A 452 -26.01 6.16 -22.02
C ALA A 452 -25.38 7.16 -22.99
N ASP A 453 -24.18 6.87 -23.47
CA ASP A 453 -23.47 7.69 -24.44
C ASP A 453 -23.50 7.02 -25.82
N TYR A 454 -23.98 7.74 -26.85
CA TYR A 454 -24.13 7.23 -28.23
C TYR A 454 -23.14 7.87 -29.22
N PHE A 455 -22.58 7.03 -30.09
CA PHE A 455 -21.65 7.44 -31.15
C PHE A 455 -22.01 6.81 -32.48
N HIS A 456 -22.03 7.63 -33.54
CA HIS A 456 -22.33 7.20 -34.90
C HIS A 456 -21.06 6.95 -35.70
N PHE A 457 -21.10 5.96 -36.58
CA PHE A 457 -20.07 5.76 -37.59
C PHE A 457 -20.67 5.13 -38.84
N GLU A 458 -19.97 5.29 -39.96
CA GLU A 458 -20.34 4.66 -41.23
C GLU A 458 -19.69 3.28 -41.33
N ALA A 459 -20.48 2.29 -41.75
CA ALA A 459 -20.03 0.93 -42.02
C ALA A 459 -20.36 0.55 -43.47
N LYS A 460 -19.49 -0.24 -44.09
CA LYS A 460 -19.72 -0.84 -45.42
C LYS A 460 -20.29 -2.24 -45.28
N ALA A 461 -21.13 -2.67 -46.21
CA ALA A 461 -21.58 -4.06 -46.28
C ALA A 461 -20.38 -5.03 -46.28
N GLY A 462 -20.44 -6.07 -45.45
CA GLY A 462 -19.38 -7.04 -45.20
C GLY A 462 -18.25 -6.57 -44.27
N GLN A 463 -18.26 -5.32 -43.80
CA GLN A 463 -17.22 -4.80 -42.91
C GLN A 463 -17.32 -5.44 -41.52
N GLU A 464 -16.20 -5.96 -41.05
CA GLU A 464 -16.08 -6.53 -39.70
C GLU A 464 -15.61 -5.47 -38.70
N ILE A 465 -16.45 -5.20 -37.71
CA ILE A 465 -16.26 -4.14 -36.70
C ILE A 465 -16.02 -4.79 -35.35
N ALA A 466 -14.89 -4.45 -34.75
CA ALA A 466 -14.51 -4.87 -33.41
C ALA A 466 -14.55 -3.69 -32.44
N ILE A 467 -15.11 -3.92 -31.24
CA ILE A 467 -15.24 -2.95 -30.17
C ILE A 467 -14.72 -3.54 -28.87
N GLN A 468 -13.90 -2.78 -28.15
CA GLN A 468 -13.36 -3.13 -26.84
C GLN A 468 -13.48 -1.94 -25.89
N VAL A 469 -13.98 -2.16 -24.68
CA VAL A 469 -14.04 -1.17 -23.61
C VAL A 469 -13.02 -1.51 -22.52
N PHE A 470 -12.28 -0.51 -22.07
CA PHE A 470 -11.38 -0.55 -20.92
C PHE A 470 -12.05 0.19 -19.75
N THR A 471 -12.37 -0.53 -18.68
CA THR A 471 -12.94 0.03 -17.44
C THR A 471 -12.04 -0.29 -16.24
N GLY A 472 -11.68 -1.55 -16.07
CA GLY A 472 -10.80 -1.99 -14.97
C GLY A 472 -9.40 -1.36 -15.03
N GLU A 473 -8.80 -1.26 -16.22
CA GLU A 473 -7.46 -0.72 -16.41
C GLU A 473 -7.37 0.77 -16.03
N ILE A 474 -8.47 1.51 -16.16
CA ILE A 474 -8.54 2.93 -15.81
C ILE A 474 -9.11 3.17 -14.40
N GLY A 475 -9.36 2.09 -13.63
CA GLY A 475 -9.91 2.18 -12.27
C GLY A 475 -11.37 2.61 -12.22
N SER A 476 -12.11 2.41 -13.31
CA SER A 476 -13.53 2.75 -13.40
C SER A 476 -14.40 1.72 -12.69
N LYS A 477 -15.49 2.19 -12.08
CA LYS A 477 -16.55 1.34 -11.48
C LYS A 477 -17.59 0.88 -12.50
N LEU A 478 -17.44 1.31 -13.75
CA LEU A 478 -18.36 0.96 -14.84
C LEU A 478 -18.34 -0.53 -15.14
N ASP A 479 -19.52 -1.16 -15.07
CA ASP A 479 -19.79 -2.47 -15.66
C ASP A 479 -20.44 -2.24 -17.04
N PRO A 480 -19.68 -2.33 -18.15
CA PRO A 480 -20.11 -1.79 -19.43
C PRO A 480 -21.15 -2.69 -20.11
N PHE A 481 -22.22 -2.05 -20.58
CA PHE A 481 -23.18 -2.63 -21.51
C PHE A 481 -23.16 -1.85 -22.83
N LEU A 482 -22.98 -2.56 -23.93
CA LEU A 482 -22.87 -2.03 -25.28
C LEU A 482 -24.10 -2.43 -26.11
N GLU A 483 -24.65 -1.51 -26.89
CA GLU A 483 -25.65 -1.82 -27.92
C GLU A 483 -25.25 -1.19 -29.24
N LEU A 484 -25.22 -2.01 -30.29
CA LEU A 484 -25.08 -1.53 -31.65
C LEU A 484 -26.46 -1.47 -32.31
N THR A 485 -26.85 -0.30 -32.82
CA THR A 485 -28.14 -0.08 -33.47
C THR A 485 -27.99 0.35 -34.92
N ASP A 486 -29.02 0.11 -35.73
CA ASP A 486 -29.17 0.74 -37.05
C ASP A 486 -29.59 2.23 -36.94
N ALA A 487 -29.74 2.88 -38.09
CA ALA A 487 -30.14 4.28 -38.21
C ALA A 487 -31.55 4.58 -37.66
N GLN A 488 -32.37 3.55 -37.44
CA GLN A 488 -33.73 3.67 -36.89
C GLN A 488 -33.75 3.40 -35.37
N GLY A 489 -32.62 3.01 -34.78
CA GLY A 489 -32.48 2.70 -33.36
C GLY A 489 -32.84 1.26 -33.01
N LYS A 490 -33.01 0.37 -33.99
CA LYS A 490 -33.21 -1.05 -33.75
C LYS A 490 -31.88 -1.68 -33.34
N VAL A 491 -31.88 -2.38 -32.21
CA VAL A 491 -30.70 -3.13 -31.72
C VAL A 491 -30.38 -4.26 -32.70
N LEU A 492 -29.14 -4.27 -33.18
CA LEU A 492 -28.59 -5.28 -34.08
C LEU A 492 -27.83 -6.35 -33.30
N VAL A 493 -27.03 -5.93 -32.32
CA VAL A 493 -26.29 -6.79 -31.40
C VAL A 493 -25.98 -6.02 -30.12
N ASP A 494 -25.93 -6.72 -28.99
CA ASP A 494 -25.52 -6.15 -27.70
C ASP A 494 -24.33 -6.94 -27.10
N SER A 495 -23.72 -6.36 -26.07
CA SER A 495 -22.69 -7.04 -25.29
C SER A 495 -22.65 -6.52 -23.86
N ALA A 496 -22.62 -7.45 -22.90
CA ALA A 496 -22.53 -7.16 -21.47
C ALA A 496 -21.14 -7.38 -20.89
N ASN A 497 -20.10 -7.62 -21.71
CA ASN A 497 -18.73 -7.89 -21.24
C ASN A 497 -17.70 -6.88 -21.80
N GLY A 498 -18.17 -5.79 -22.40
CA GLY A 498 -17.33 -4.76 -22.99
C GLY A 498 -16.62 -5.15 -24.30
N LEU A 499 -16.91 -6.33 -24.87
CA LEU A 499 -16.41 -6.80 -26.16
C LEU A 499 -17.57 -7.02 -27.13
N LEU A 500 -17.57 -6.36 -28.28
CA LEU A 500 -18.62 -6.49 -29.29
C LEU A 500 -18.01 -6.64 -30.68
N GLY A 501 -18.41 -7.69 -31.39
CA GLY A 501 -18.05 -7.95 -32.78
C GLY A 501 -19.29 -7.98 -33.66
N TYR A 502 -19.25 -7.30 -34.81
CA TYR A 502 -20.36 -7.25 -35.75
C TYR A 502 -19.88 -7.27 -37.20
N VAL A 503 -20.60 -7.99 -38.06
CA VAL A 503 -20.42 -7.96 -39.52
C VAL A 503 -21.58 -7.18 -40.13
N ALA A 504 -21.27 -6.01 -40.69
CA ALA A 504 -22.28 -5.14 -41.28
C ALA A 504 -22.96 -5.83 -42.48
N GLN A 505 -24.28 -5.99 -42.42
CA GLN A 505 -25.05 -6.61 -43.51
C GLN A 505 -25.20 -5.65 -44.70
N ASP A 506 -25.49 -4.37 -44.41
CA ASP A 506 -25.68 -3.30 -45.39
C ASP A 506 -24.71 -2.14 -45.15
N SER A 507 -24.46 -1.36 -46.20
CA SER A 507 -23.72 -0.09 -46.07
C SER A 507 -24.64 0.99 -45.47
N GLY A 508 -24.17 1.70 -44.44
CA GLY A 508 -24.96 2.74 -43.80
C GLY A 508 -24.39 3.21 -42.46
N TYR A 509 -25.19 4.00 -41.75
CA TYR A 509 -24.84 4.50 -40.42
C TYR A 509 -25.27 3.53 -39.33
N LEU A 510 -24.35 3.24 -38.43
CA LEU A 510 -24.58 2.49 -37.20
C LEU A 510 -24.33 3.39 -36.00
N ALA A 511 -25.00 3.11 -34.88
CA ALA A 511 -24.74 3.78 -33.61
C ALA A 511 -24.29 2.76 -32.56
N ILE A 512 -23.19 3.04 -31.86
CA ILE A 512 -22.79 2.30 -30.67
C ILE A 512 -23.17 3.09 -29.42
N SER A 513 -23.87 2.45 -28.50
CA SER A 513 -24.17 2.97 -27.17
C SER A 513 -23.25 2.33 -26.13
N ILE A 514 -22.93 3.08 -25.08
CA ILE A 514 -22.32 2.57 -23.86
C ILE A 514 -23.08 3.07 -22.65
N ARG A 515 -23.45 2.16 -21.74
CA ARG A 515 -24.08 2.46 -20.45
C ARG A 515 -23.54 1.54 -19.36
N ASP A 516 -23.82 1.86 -18.10
CA ASP A 516 -23.64 0.90 -17.02
C ASP A 516 -24.77 -0.13 -17.08
N LYS A 517 -24.42 -1.39 -16.90
CA LYS A 517 -25.35 -2.53 -16.95
C LYS A 517 -26.51 -2.38 -15.97
N GLU A 518 -26.21 -1.91 -14.76
CA GLU A 518 -27.17 -1.65 -13.68
C GLU A 518 -27.64 -0.19 -13.65
N PHE A 519 -27.43 0.56 -14.76
CA PHE A 519 -27.81 1.95 -14.89
C PHE A 519 -27.21 2.87 -13.81
N ARG A 520 -26.05 2.53 -13.26
CA ARG A 520 -25.32 3.41 -12.32
C ARG A 520 -24.53 4.49 -13.07
N GLY A 521 -24.02 5.47 -12.34
CA GLY A 521 -23.20 6.54 -12.91
C GLY A 521 -22.62 7.48 -11.85
N GLY A 522 -21.64 8.28 -12.24
CA GLY A 522 -20.88 9.19 -11.39
C GLY A 522 -19.47 9.46 -11.94
N GLY A 523 -18.67 10.26 -11.24
CA GLY A 523 -17.31 10.63 -11.67
C GLY A 523 -16.35 9.44 -11.87
N ASP A 524 -16.61 8.33 -11.17
CA ASP A 524 -15.80 7.09 -11.24
C ASP A 524 -16.25 6.14 -12.37
N TYR A 525 -17.25 6.49 -13.18
CA TYR A 525 -17.80 5.67 -14.27
C TYR A 525 -17.25 6.10 -15.63
N SER A 526 -15.92 6.18 -15.72
CA SER A 526 -15.21 6.52 -16.94
C SER A 526 -15.09 5.31 -17.87
N TYR A 527 -14.96 5.56 -19.17
CA TYR A 527 -14.71 4.50 -20.14
C TYR A 527 -13.71 4.96 -21.19
N ARG A 528 -13.01 3.97 -21.74
CA ARG A 528 -12.21 4.12 -22.95
C ARG A 528 -12.59 2.99 -23.91
N LEU A 529 -13.12 3.34 -25.07
CA LEU A 529 -13.69 2.40 -26.03
C LEU A 529 -12.91 2.49 -27.34
N SER A 530 -12.28 1.41 -27.78
CA SER A 530 -11.65 1.31 -29.09
C SER A 530 -12.59 0.64 -30.09
N ILE A 531 -12.76 1.26 -31.26
CA ILE A 531 -13.59 0.75 -32.36
C ILE A 531 -12.82 0.75 -33.67
N GLY A 532 -12.82 -0.38 -34.37
CA GLY A 532 -12.11 -0.53 -35.64
C GLY A 532 -11.96 -1.97 -36.10
N SER A 533 -10.93 -2.24 -36.89
CA SER A 533 -10.61 -3.57 -37.41
C SER A 533 -9.44 -4.17 -36.65
N PHE A 534 -9.75 -5.03 -35.68
CA PHE A 534 -8.77 -5.82 -34.94
C PHE A 534 -9.33 -7.21 -34.61
N PRO A 535 -8.49 -8.25 -34.51
CA PRO A 535 -8.96 -9.60 -34.21
C PRO A 535 -9.63 -9.66 -32.84
N LEU A 536 -10.91 -10.03 -32.82
CA LEU A 536 -11.73 -10.06 -31.61
C LEU A 536 -12.51 -11.37 -31.57
N ILE A 537 -12.37 -12.11 -30.46
CA ILE A 537 -13.20 -13.26 -30.11
C ILE A 537 -14.33 -12.79 -29.21
N THR A 538 -15.56 -13.14 -29.57
CA THR A 538 -16.77 -12.89 -28.77
C THR A 538 -17.31 -14.15 -28.11
N GLY A 539 -16.90 -15.34 -28.55
CA GLY A 539 -17.27 -16.60 -27.91
C GLY A 539 -16.78 -17.85 -28.65
N ALA A 540 -17.13 -19.02 -28.12
CA ALA A 540 -16.82 -20.31 -28.73
C ALA A 540 -17.99 -21.29 -28.54
N SER A 541 -18.15 -22.23 -29.46
CA SER A 541 -19.17 -23.29 -29.36
C SER A 541 -18.70 -24.60 -30.00
N PRO A 542 -18.95 -25.78 -29.39
CA PRO A 542 -19.64 -25.97 -28.10
C PRO A 542 -18.75 -25.51 -26.94
N LEU A 543 -19.33 -25.39 -25.74
CA LEU A 543 -18.62 -24.91 -24.56
C LEU A 543 -17.79 -26.00 -23.84
N SER A 544 -17.96 -27.28 -24.20
CA SER A 544 -17.22 -28.38 -23.59
C SER A 544 -17.06 -29.57 -24.52
N PHE A 545 -16.12 -30.43 -24.14
CA PHE A 545 -16.03 -31.81 -24.61
C PHE A 545 -15.67 -32.72 -23.44
N GLN A 546 -16.05 -33.99 -23.54
CA GLN A 546 -15.57 -35.01 -22.61
C GLN A 546 -14.04 -35.11 -22.66
N ARG A 547 -13.39 -35.24 -21.50
CA ARG A 547 -11.95 -35.55 -21.42
C ARG A 547 -11.60 -36.80 -22.22
N GLY A 548 -10.47 -36.77 -22.93
CA GLY A 548 -10.03 -37.85 -23.81
C GLY A 548 -10.67 -37.84 -25.21
N THR A 549 -11.49 -36.84 -25.55
CA THR A 549 -12.10 -36.71 -26.87
C THR A 549 -11.57 -35.51 -27.64
N SER A 550 -11.76 -35.55 -28.96
CA SER A 550 -11.44 -34.45 -29.87
C SER A 550 -12.69 -34.02 -30.61
N GLY A 551 -12.76 -32.74 -30.98
CA GLY A 551 -13.83 -32.24 -31.82
C GLY A 551 -13.55 -30.85 -32.36
N LEU A 552 -14.47 -30.36 -33.20
CA LEU A 552 -14.37 -29.02 -33.77
C LEU A 552 -15.07 -28.00 -32.88
N VAL A 553 -14.37 -26.90 -32.63
CA VAL A 553 -14.87 -25.71 -31.96
C VAL A 553 -15.01 -24.59 -32.97
N ARG A 554 -16.21 -24.05 -33.09
CA ARG A 554 -16.45 -22.82 -33.81
C ARG A 554 -16.07 -21.63 -32.95
N ILE A 555 -15.20 -20.78 -33.46
CA ILE A 555 -14.77 -19.53 -32.83
C ILE A 555 -15.63 -18.41 -33.41
N HIS A 556 -16.29 -17.67 -32.53
CA HIS A 556 -17.14 -16.54 -32.88
C HIS A 556 -16.38 -15.24 -32.64
N GLY A 557 -16.55 -14.29 -33.56
CA GLY A 557 -15.81 -13.05 -33.52
C GLY A 557 -15.66 -12.40 -34.90
N VAL A 558 -14.79 -11.41 -34.96
CA VAL A 558 -14.51 -10.58 -36.13
C VAL A 558 -13.00 -10.41 -36.32
N ASN A 559 -12.59 -10.19 -37.56
CA ASN A 559 -11.21 -10.07 -38.03
C ASN A 559 -10.33 -11.29 -37.69
N LEU A 560 -10.93 -12.50 -37.67
CA LEU A 560 -10.26 -13.78 -37.36
C LEU A 560 -9.73 -14.52 -38.60
N GLY A 561 -9.92 -13.95 -39.80
CA GLY A 561 -9.59 -14.62 -41.07
C GLY A 561 -10.34 -15.93 -41.25
N ASN A 562 -9.65 -16.96 -41.77
CA ASN A 562 -10.23 -18.28 -42.04
C ASN A 562 -10.31 -19.19 -40.80
N GLN A 563 -9.82 -18.73 -39.64
CA GLN A 563 -9.71 -19.55 -38.42
C GLN A 563 -11.01 -19.56 -37.60
N ARG A 564 -12.11 -19.96 -38.21
CA ARG A 564 -13.45 -19.99 -37.56
C ARG A 564 -13.86 -21.34 -37.00
N SER A 565 -13.16 -22.41 -37.37
CA SER A 565 -13.39 -23.75 -36.86
C SER A 565 -12.05 -24.42 -36.60
N LEU A 566 -11.77 -24.75 -35.34
CA LEU A 566 -10.49 -25.29 -34.91
C LEU A 566 -10.69 -26.65 -34.23
N PRO A 567 -9.84 -27.65 -34.54
CA PRO A 567 -9.84 -28.90 -33.80
C PRO A 567 -9.28 -28.65 -32.39
N VAL A 568 -9.97 -29.16 -31.38
CA VAL A 568 -9.49 -29.21 -30.00
C VAL A 568 -9.45 -30.66 -29.54
N THR A 569 -8.42 -31.01 -28.77
CA THR A 569 -8.32 -32.31 -28.09
C THR A 569 -8.25 -32.04 -26.60
N ILE A 570 -9.15 -32.66 -25.84
CA ILE A 570 -9.13 -32.56 -24.38
C ILE A 570 -8.29 -33.73 -23.84
N PRO A 571 -7.21 -33.47 -23.10
CA PRO A 571 -6.41 -34.53 -22.48
C PRO A 571 -7.27 -35.43 -21.59
N ALA A 572 -6.99 -36.74 -21.60
CA ALA A 572 -7.75 -37.70 -20.79
C ALA A 572 -7.56 -37.49 -19.28
N ASP A 573 -6.41 -36.95 -18.89
CA ASP A 573 -6.00 -36.59 -17.53
C ASP A 573 -6.37 -35.15 -17.13
N ALA A 574 -7.02 -34.39 -18.02
CA ALA A 574 -7.48 -33.04 -17.70
C ALA A 574 -8.40 -33.06 -16.47
N LYS A 575 -8.14 -32.15 -15.53
CA LYS A 575 -8.97 -32.01 -14.32
C LYS A 575 -10.43 -31.71 -14.75
N PRO A 576 -11.42 -32.46 -14.27
CA PRO A 576 -12.83 -32.16 -14.52
C PRO A 576 -13.16 -30.69 -14.25
N GLY A 577 -13.84 -30.07 -15.20
CA GLY A 577 -14.24 -28.67 -15.14
C GLY A 577 -13.15 -27.66 -15.44
N SER A 578 -11.91 -28.08 -15.74
CA SER A 578 -10.84 -27.15 -16.15
C SER A 578 -11.14 -26.49 -17.50
N ARG A 579 -10.66 -25.25 -17.68
CA ARG A 579 -10.79 -24.47 -18.91
C ARG A 579 -9.57 -24.72 -19.78
N ILE A 580 -9.79 -25.24 -20.99
CA ILE A 580 -8.76 -25.53 -21.98
C ILE A 580 -8.72 -24.39 -22.99
N PRO A 581 -7.68 -23.53 -22.99
CA PRO A 581 -7.58 -22.41 -23.91
C PRO A 581 -7.38 -22.88 -25.34
N ILE A 582 -7.96 -22.16 -26.29
CA ILE A 582 -7.82 -22.41 -27.73
C ILE A 582 -6.98 -21.28 -28.31
N ALA A 583 -5.78 -21.62 -28.78
CA ALA A 583 -4.88 -20.66 -29.41
C ALA A 583 -5.29 -20.40 -30.87
N LEU A 584 -5.23 -19.13 -31.29
CA LEU A 584 -5.39 -18.69 -32.68
C LEU A 584 -4.04 -18.15 -33.21
N PRO A 585 -3.17 -19.02 -33.77
CA PRO A 585 -1.86 -18.60 -34.23
C PRO A 585 -1.92 -17.91 -35.61
N GLY A 586 -0.97 -17.01 -35.89
CA GLY A 586 -0.76 -16.47 -37.25
C GLY A 586 -1.63 -15.28 -37.64
N LEU A 587 -2.28 -14.62 -36.67
CA LEU A 587 -2.95 -13.34 -36.91
C LEU A 587 -1.94 -12.17 -36.84
N PRO A 588 -2.15 -11.10 -37.62
CA PRO A 588 -1.20 -9.97 -37.72
C PRO A 588 -1.11 -9.15 -36.44
N GLU A 589 -2.03 -9.36 -35.51
CA GLU A 589 -2.06 -8.71 -34.21
C GLU A 589 -2.56 -9.69 -33.13
N ALA A 590 -2.17 -9.45 -31.88
CA ALA A 590 -2.71 -10.16 -30.72
C ALA A 590 -4.24 -10.06 -30.67
N VAL A 591 -4.87 -11.22 -30.46
CA VAL A 591 -6.33 -11.35 -30.42
C VAL A 591 -6.87 -10.76 -29.12
N VAL A 592 -7.94 -9.98 -29.25
CA VAL A 592 -8.73 -9.48 -28.10
C VAL A 592 -9.81 -10.50 -27.77
N GLY A 593 -10.03 -10.77 -26.48
CA GLY A 593 -10.92 -11.83 -26.03
C GLY A 593 -10.23 -13.19 -25.99
N GLU A 594 -10.96 -14.21 -25.52
CA GLU A 594 -10.43 -15.56 -25.33
C GLU A 594 -11.43 -16.60 -25.82
N ALA A 595 -10.91 -17.65 -26.45
CA ALA A 595 -11.67 -18.87 -26.72
C ALA A 595 -11.15 -20.00 -25.83
N ALA A 596 -12.07 -20.71 -25.19
CA ALA A 596 -11.74 -21.88 -24.41
C ALA A 596 -12.94 -22.82 -24.32
N VAL A 597 -12.67 -24.09 -24.02
CA VAL A 597 -13.70 -25.10 -23.75
C VAL A 597 -13.46 -25.76 -22.41
N ARG A 598 -14.53 -26.25 -21.79
CA ARG A 598 -14.47 -26.95 -20.52
C ARG A 598 -14.18 -28.43 -20.71
N ALA A 599 -13.31 -28.99 -19.88
CA ALA A 599 -13.07 -30.42 -19.81
C ALA A 599 -14.22 -31.11 -19.05
N GLY A 600 -15.10 -31.79 -19.77
CA GLY A 600 -16.23 -32.53 -19.23
C GLY A 600 -15.83 -33.88 -18.63
N GLU A 601 -16.46 -34.25 -17.52
CA GLU A 601 -16.22 -35.53 -16.84
C GLU A 601 -17.03 -36.69 -17.43
N PHE A 602 -18.31 -36.42 -17.74
CA PHE A 602 -19.29 -37.43 -18.10
C PHE A 602 -19.46 -37.55 -19.62
N PRO A 603 -20.09 -38.63 -20.10
CA PRO A 603 -20.45 -38.78 -21.49
C PRO A 603 -21.30 -37.60 -21.98
N GLU A 604 -20.85 -36.96 -23.05
CA GLU A 604 -21.46 -35.74 -23.59
C GLU A 604 -22.19 -36.03 -24.91
N VAL A 605 -23.42 -35.55 -25.03
CA VAL A 605 -24.25 -35.64 -26.24
C VAL A 605 -24.53 -34.24 -26.76
N ARG A 606 -24.46 -34.04 -28.08
CA ARG A 606 -24.88 -32.77 -28.68
C ARG A 606 -26.38 -32.76 -28.91
N VAL A 607 -27.05 -31.67 -28.56
CA VAL A 607 -28.48 -31.49 -28.82
C VAL A 607 -28.69 -31.20 -30.30
N ALA A 608 -29.26 -32.17 -31.02
CA ALA A 608 -29.63 -32.06 -32.43
C ALA A 608 -31.16 -31.95 -32.54
N GLN A 609 -31.67 -31.03 -33.36
CA GLN A 609 -33.12 -30.87 -33.59
C GLN A 609 -33.96 -30.58 -32.33
N LYS A 610 -33.47 -29.70 -31.44
CA LYS A 610 -34.15 -29.24 -30.22
C LYS A 610 -34.32 -30.31 -29.12
N GLU A 611 -33.89 -31.55 -29.33
CA GLU A 611 -33.98 -32.62 -28.33
C GLU A 611 -32.68 -33.42 -28.17
N ALA A 612 -32.48 -34.02 -27.00
CA ALA A 612 -31.38 -34.97 -26.76
C ALA A 612 -31.71 -35.97 -25.66
N HIS A 613 -31.13 -37.16 -25.75
CA HIS A 613 -31.18 -38.17 -24.70
C HIS A 613 -29.81 -38.33 -24.07
N ILE A 614 -29.75 -38.24 -22.74
CA ILE A 614 -28.53 -38.48 -21.97
C ILE A 614 -28.72 -39.63 -21.00
N GLN A 615 -27.63 -40.33 -20.71
CA GLN A 615 -27.56 -41.21 -19.54
C GLN A 615 -27.30 -40.39 -18.27
N VAL A 616 -27.53 -41.00 -17.10
CA VAL A 616 -27.26 -40.37 -15.80
C VAL A 616 -26.15 -41.18 -15.10
N PRO A 617 -24.98 -40.59 -14.79
CA PRO A 617 -24.61 -39.20 -15.07
C PRO A 617 -24.28 -38.97 -16.56
N GLY A 618 -24.58 -37.77 -17.06
CA GLY A 618 -24.36 -37.39 -18.45
C GLY A 618 -24.52 -35.91 -18.70
N THR A 619 -24.08 -35.45 -19.87
CA THR A 619 -24.09 -34.03 -20.23
C THR A 619 -24.67 -33.84 -21.62
N ALA A 620 -25.48 -32.79 -21.79
CA ALA A 620 -25.96 -32.32 -23.07
C ALA A 620 -25.32 -30.95 -23.39
N THR A 621 -24.75 -30.79 -24.57
CA THR A 621 -24.25 -29.50 -25.06
C THR A 621 -25.09 -29.03 -26.24
N GLY A 622 -25.44 -27.74 -26.29
CA GLY A 622 -26.29 -27.21 -27.36
C GLY A 622 -26.19 -25.70 -27.49
N THR A 623 -26.85 -25.17 -28.51
CA THR A 623 -26.97 -23.73 -28.79
C THR A 623 -28.43 -23.40 -29.06
N LEU A 624 -29.00 -22.45 -28.34
CA LEU A 624 -30.32 -21.89 -28.64
C LEU A 624 -30.17 -20.89 -29.79
N ALA A 625 -30.13 -21.38 -31.03
CA ALA A 625 -29.86 -20.58 -32.21
C ALA A 625 -31.00 -19.61 -32.60
N GLU A 626 -32.23 -19.90 -32.20
CA GLU A 626 -33.44 -19.14 -32.55
C GLU A 626 -34.05 -18.46 -31.30
N PRO A 627 -34.66 -17.26 -31.43
CA PRO A 627 -35.46 -16.68 -30.38
C PRO A 627 -36.60 -17.61 -29.94
N GLN A 628 -36.96 -17.56 -28.66
CA GLN A 628 -38.00 -18.40 -28.02
C GLN A 628 -37.74 -19.92 -28.13
N GLN A 629 -36.53 -20.34 -28.54
CA GLN A 629 -36.19 -21.75 -28.66
C GLN A 629 -36.11 -22.42 -27.28
N VAL A 630 -36.69 -23.61 -27.20
CA VAL A 630 -36.64 -24.49 -26.03
C VAL A 630 -35.98 -25.79 -26.46
N HIS A 631 -35.00 -26.25 -25.68
CA HIS A 631 -34.42 -27.57 -25.84
C HIS A 631 -34.98 -28.53 -24.78
N ALA A 632 -35.29 -29.76 -25.19
CA ALA A 632 -35.76 -30.82 -24.31
C ALA A 632 -34.68 -31.90 -24.15
N ILE A 633 -34.18 -32.07 -22.93
CA ILE A 633 -33.13 -33.05 -22.62
C ILE A 633 -33.73 -34.16 -21.76
N TYR A 634 -33.85 -35.36 -22.32
CA TYR A 634 -34.44 -36.53 -21.69
C TYR A 634 -33.41 -37.31 -20.88
N PHE A 635 -33.81 -37.74 -19.69
CA PHE A 635 -33.01 -38.60 -18.81
C PHE A 635 -33.91 -39.54 -18.00
N LYS A 636 -33.38 -40.70 -17.62
CA LYS A 636 -34.08 -41.65 -16.74
C LYS A 636 -33.67 -41.40 -15.29
N ALA A 637 -34.63 -41.44 -14.37
CA ALA A 637 -34.37 -41.30 -12.94
C ALA A 637 -35.26 -42.24 -12.12
N LYS A 638 -34.80 -42.60 -10.92
CA LYS A 638 -35.49 -43.50 -9.99
C LYS A 638 -35.97 -42.75 -8.75
N LYS A 639 -37.08 -43.17 -8.18
CA LYS A 639 -37.56 -42.68 -6.88
C LYS A 639 -36.49 -42.90 -5.81
N GLY A 640 -36.21 -41.86 -5.04
CA GLY A 640 -35.15 -41.87 -4.01
C GLY A 640 -33.74 -41.60 -4.54
N GLN A 641 -33.55 -41.43 -5.85
CA GLN A 641 -32.27 -41.01 -6.44
C GLN A 641 -32.21 -39.48 -6.53
N ARG A 642 -31.47 -38.81 -5.65
CA ARG A 642 -31.22 -37.37 -5.78
C ARG A 642 -30.29 -37.07 -6.96
N LEU A 643 -30.67 -36.13 -7.80
CA LEU A 643 -29.90 -35.66 -8.95
C LEU A 643 -29.66 -34.16 -8.86
N LEU A 644 -28.53 -33.72 -9.40
CA LEU A 644 -28.18 -32.32 -9.61
C LEU A 644 -28.19 -32.04 -11.12
N LEU A 645 -28.87 -30.96 -11.49
CA LEU A 645 -28.94 -30.42 -12.82
C LEU A 645 -28.24 -29.08 -12.84
N GLU A 646 -27.09 -29.02 -13.50
CA GLU A 646 -26.26 -27.81 -13.59
C GLU A 646 -26.17 -27.35 -15.03
N VAL A 647 -26.55 -26.09 -15.28
CA VAL A 647 -26.26 -25.40 -16.53
C VAL A 647 -24.97 -24.62 -16.38
N GLU A 648 -24.15 -24.64 -17.43
CA GLU A 648 -23.01 -23.75 -17.58
C GLU A 648 -23.14 -23.05 -18.93
N ALA A 649 -23.34 -21.75 -18.88
CA ALA A 649 -23.44 -20.91 -20.06
C ALA A 649 -22.75 -19.56 -19.80
N ARG A 650 -23.34 -18.71 -18.96
CA ARG A 650 -22.81 -17.39 -18.60
C ARG A 650 -21.44 -17.46 -17.98
N ARG A 651 -21.21 -18.44 -17.10
CA ARG A 651 -19.87 -18.65 -16.50
C ARG A 651 -18.82 -19.09 -17.51
N LEU A 652 -19.23 -19.52 -18.71
CA LEU A 652 -18.35 -19.87 -19.83
C LEU A 652 -18.39 -18.85 -20.98
N GLY A 653 -18.98 -17.67 -20.75
CA GLY A 653 -18.99 -16.56 -21.71
C GLY A 653 -20.18 -16.51 -22.67
N SER A 654 -21.15 -17.42 -22.54
CA SER A 654 -22.41 -17.36 -23.30
C SER A 654 -23.33 -16.26 -22.74
N PRO A 655 -24.09 -15.52 -23.58
CA PRO A 655 -25.06 -14.53 -23.11
C PRO A 655 -26.37 -15.14 -22.61
N LEU A 656 -26.53 -16.47 -22.68
CA LEU A 656 -27.73 -17.20 -22.26
C LEU A 656 -28.02 -16.97 -20.77
N ASP A 657 -29.21 -16.45 -20.47
CA ASP A 657 -29.76 -16.39 -19.12
C ASP A 657 -30.68 -17.60 -18.95
N SER A 658 -30.12 -18.71 -18.47
CA SER A 658 -30.78 -20.01 -18.56
C SER A 658 -31.92 -20.14 -17.57
N VAL A 659 -33.02 -20.75 -17.99
CA VAL A 659 -34.03 -21.30 -17.09
C VAL A 659 -34.25 -22.77 -17.44
N ILE A 660 -34.28 -23.61 -16.40
CA ILE A 660 -34.59 -25.03 -16.50
C ILE A 660 -35.86 -25.37 -15.73
N GLU A 661 -36.69 -26.22 -16.32
CA GLU A 661 -37.91 -26.76 -15.74
C GLU A 661 -37.93 -28.28 -15.94
N ILE A 662 -38.35 -29.03 -14.92
CA ILE A 662 -38.51 -30.48 -15.05
C ILE A 662 -39.98 -30.79 -15.34
N VAL A 663 -40.20 -31.52 -16.44
CA VAL A 663 -41.51 -32.05 -16.78
C VAL A 663 -41.49 -33.58 -16.89
N ASP A 664 -42.64 -34.18 -16.64
CA ASP A 664 -42.86 -35.61 -16.77
C ASP A 664 -43.07 -36.05 -18.25
N SER A 665 -43.37 -37.34 -18.44
CA SER A 665 -43.69 -37.92 -19.75
C SER A 665 -44.96 -37.34 -20.41
N GLN A 666 -45.83 -36.67 -19.64
CA GLN A 666 -47.07 -36.05 -20.07
C GLN A 666 -46.90 -34.54 -20.33
N ASN A 667 -45.66 -34.02 -20.29
CA ASN A 667 -45.34 -32.60 -20.41
C ASN A 667 -45.87 -31.72 -19.25
N GLN A 668 -46.21 -32.30 -18.11
CA GLN A 668 -46.65 -31.54 -16.94
C GLN A 668 -45.45 -31.19 -16.07
N LEU A 669 -45.46 -29.99 -15.48
CA LEU A 669 -44.45 -29.58 -14.52
C LEU A 669 -44.45 -30.52 -13.32
N VAL A 670 -43.28 -31.03 -12.96
CA VAL A 670 -43.13 -31.84 -11.76
C VAL A 670 -43.10 -30.90 -10.55
N MET A 671 -44.04 -31.11 -9.63
CA MET A 671 -44.13 -30.31 -8.40
C MET A 671 -43.11 -30.79 -7.37
N ARG A 672 -42.42 -29.84 -6.74
CA ARG A 672 -41.42 -30.05 -5.71
C ARG A 672 -42.02 -29.98 -4.31
N ALA A 673 -42.86 -28.99 -4.05
CA ALA A 673 -43.46 -28.77 -2.74
C ALA A 673 -44.81 -28.06 -2.85
N THR A 674 -45.62 -28.20 -1.81
CA THR A 674 -46.80 -27.38 -1.58
C THR A 674 -46.52 -26.47 -0.38
N LEU A 675 -46.59 -25.15 -0.57
CA LEU A 675 -46.37 -24.16 0.49
C LEU A 675 -47.72 -23.71 1.04
N ARG A 676 -47.95 -23.96 2.33
CA ARG A 676 -49.17 -23.55 3.04
C ARG A 676 -48.95 -22.19 3.68
N SER A 677 -49.64 -21.17 3.20
CA SER A 677 -49.60 -19.84 3.80
C SER A 677 -50.30 -19.82 5.16
N THR A 678 -49.64 -19.29 6.18
CA THR A 678 -50.14 -19.18 7.56
C THR A 678 -50.36 -17.75 8.01
N ALA A 679 -49.65 -16.79 7.40
CA ALA A 679 -49.83 -15.35 7.63
C ALA A 679 -49.56 -14.55 6.35
N ARG A 680 -50.05 -13.30 6.32
CA ARG A 680 -49.77 -12.32 5.24
C ARG A 680 -49.19 -11.04 5.82
N ILE A 681 -48.08 -10.61 5.25
CA ILE A 681 -47.25 -9.47 5.64
C ILE A 681 -47.01 -8.60 4.40
N PHE A 682 -46.66 -7.33 4.56
CA PHE A 682 -46.31 -6.44 3.45
C PHE A 682 -44.90 -5.89 3.59
N SER A 683 -44.22 -5.71 2.44
CA SER A 683 -43.00 -4.91 2.39
C SER A 683 -43.31 -3.43 2.52
N THR A 684 -42.40 -2.67 3.14
CA THR A 684 -42.41 -1.20 3.18
C THR A 684 -41.11 -0.71 2.55
N PHE A 685 -41.17 0.36 1.77
CA PHE A 685 -40.10 0.76 0.84
C PHE A 685 -39.88 -0.21 -0.33
N ARG A 686 -39.22 0.32 -1.36
CA ARG A 686 -38.81 -0.45 -2.53
C ARG A 686 -37.55 -1.23 -2.16
N ASP A 687 -37.55 -2.53 -2.40
CA ASP A 687 -36.33 -3.33 -2.41
C ASP A 687 -35.45 -2.81 -3.55
N SER A 688 -34.30 -2.20 -3.25
CA SER A 688 -33.54 -1.44 -4.25
C SER A 688 -32.93 -2.36 -5.32
N ASP A 689 -32.57 -3.59 -4.94
CA ASP A 689 -31.99 -4.62 -5.79
C ASP A 689 -32.24 -6.01 -5.16
N SER A 690 -32.22 -7.09 -5.95
CA SER A 690 -32.29 -8.47 -5.41
C SER A 690 -30.96 -8.96 -4.83
N VAL A 691 -30.04 -8.03 -4.54
CA VAL A 691 -28.70 -8.30 -4.04
C VAL A 691 -28.67 -8.10 -2.52
N ASN A 692 -29.44 -7.18 -1.94
CA ASN A 692 -29.43 -6.99 -0.50
C ASN A 692 -30.22 -8.10 0.25
N PRO A 693 -29.71 -8.57 1.39
CA PRO A 693 -30.33 -9.64 2.18
C PRO A 693 -31.54 -9.15 3.01
N GLY A 694 -31.69 -7.84 3.21
CA GLY A 694 -32.72 -7.24 4.05
C GLY A 694 -33.95 -6.80 3.25
N ILE A 695 -35.14 -6.99 3.82
CA ILE A 695 -36.38 -6.35 3.34
C ILE A 695 -37.07 -5.72 4.54
N ARG A 696 -37.47 -4.45 4.40
CA ARG A 696 -38.26 -3.78 5.44
C ARG A 696 -39.71 -4.25 5.40
N LEU A 697 -40.23 -4.63 6.56
CA LEU A 697 -41.57 -5.20 6.73
C LEU A 697 -42.48 -4.24 7.49
N GLU A 698 -43.77 -4.23 7.16
CA GLU A 698 -44.77 -3.40 7.83
C GLU A 698 -44.98 -3.87 9.28
N SER A 699 -44.95 -5.18 9.49
CA SER A 699 -45.08 -5.84 10.78
C SER A 699 -44.36 -7.19 10.74
N TRP A 700 -43.75 -7.59 11.84
CA TRP A 700 -43.05 -8.87 11.98
C TRP A 700 -43.46 -9.65 13.24
N HIS A 701 -44.57 -9.27 13.88
CA HIS A 701 -45.06 -9.91 15.12
C HIS A 701 -45.43 -11.39 14.94
N GLU A 702 -45.74 -11.81 13.71
CA GLU A 702 -46.08 -13.20 13.36
C GLU A 702 -44.87 -14.02 12.87
N LEU A 703 -43.68 -13.40 12.84
CA LEU A 703 -42.43 -14.02 12.39
C LEU A 703 -41.51 -14.36 13.56
N GLY A 704 -40.86 -15.51 13.45
CA GLY A 704 -39.71 -15.93 14.23
C GLY A 704 -38.47 -16.11 13.34
N MET A 705 -37.31 -16.30 13.96
CA MET A 705 -36.13 -16.83 13.26
C MET A 705 -36.46 -18.18 12.61
N ASP A 706 -35.88 -18.43 11.44
CA ASP A 706 -36.11 -19.62 10.60
C ASP A 706 -37.50 -19.80 9.99
N ASP A 707 -38.44 -18.87 10.19
CA ASP A 707 -39.68 -18.87 9.41
C ASP A 707 -39.40 -18.64 7.92
N TYR A 708 -40.19 -19.30 7.08
CA TYR A 708 -40.14 -19.11 5.64
C TYR A 708 -41.11 -18.02 5.19
N LEU A 709 -40.64 -17.08 4.37
CA LEU A 709 -41.48 -16.11 3.67
C LEU A 709 -41.43 -16.37 2.17
N PHE A 710 -42.60 -16.34 1.53
CA PHE A 710 -42.75 -16.43 0.08
C PHE A 710 -43.27 -15.13 -0.50
N VAL A 711 -42.65 -14.64 -1.58
CA VAL A 711 -43.09 -13.46 -2.34
C VAL A 711 -42.66 -13.61 -3.80
N ASP A 712 -43.60 -13.44 -4.74
CA ASP A 712 -43.36 -13.44 -6.19
C ASP A 712 -42.41 -14.54 -6.72
N GLY A 713 -42.58 -15.79 -6.26
CA GLY A 713 -41.75 -16.92 -6.69
C GLY A 713 -40.45 -17.11 -5.91
N GLU A 714 -40.08 -16.15 -5.05
CA GLU A 714 -38.95 -16.20 -4.13
C GLU A 714 -39.38 -16.81 -2.79
N LEU A 715 -38.69 -17.85 -2.32
CA LEU A 715 -38.86 -18.44 -1.00
C LEU A 715 -37.61 -18.13 -0.17
N MET A 716 -37.76 -17.35 0.89
CA MET A 716 -36.68 -16.91 1.77
C MET A 716 -36.86 -17.49 3.16
N ARG A 717 -35.78 -17.48 3.96
CA ARG A 717 -35.81 -17.86 5.38
C ARG A 717 -35.27 -16.72 6.24
N VAL A 718 -35.99 -16.41 7.33
CA VAL A 718 -35.62 -15.32 8.25
C VAL A 718 -34.34 -15.68 9.01
N LYS A 719 -33.32 -14.82 8.91
CA LYS A 719 -32.05 -14.92 9.66
C LYS A 719 -32.08 -14.05 10.91
N GLU A 720 -32.57 -12.82 10.82
CA GLU A 720 -32.66 -11.88 11.94
C GLU A 720 -33.90 -11.00 11.78
N LEU A 721 -34.68 -10.84 12.87
CA LEU A 721 -35.84 -9.96 12.88
C LEU A 721 -35.43 -8.49 13.09
N PRO A 722 -36.21 -7.52 12.58
CA PRO A 722 -35.95 -6.10 12.80
C PRO A 722 -35.86 -5.76 14.29
N LYS A 723 -34.89 -4.92 14.68
CA LYS A 723 -34.76 -4.40 16.06
C LYS A 723 -35.69 -3.23 16.35
N GLY A 724 -36.28 -2.65 15.31
CA GLY A 724 -37.19 -1.51 15.37
C GLY A 724 -37.81 -1.23 14.01
N PRO A 725 -38.69 -0.22 13.90
CA PRO A 725 -39.44 0.08 12.67
C PRO A 725 -38.57 0.59 11.51
N ASP A 726 -37.40 1.15 11.80
CA ASP A 726 -36.44 1.65 10.81
C ASP A 726 -35.37 0.61 10.42
N ASP A 727 -35.53 -0.65 10.84
CA ASP A 727 -34.61 -1.75 10.59
C ASP A 727 -35.21 -2.76 9.60
N ASP A 728 -34.35 -3.47 8.87
CA ASP A 728 -34.78 -4.44 7.87
C ASP A 728 -34.82 -5.85 8.46
N CYS A 729 -35.79 -6.66 8.04
CA CYS A 729 -35.78 -8.09 8.33
C CYS A 729 -34.67 -8.73 7.48
N GLN A 730 -33.69 -9.34 8.12
CA GLN A 730 -32.56 -9.96 7.44
C GLN A 730 -32.90 -11.40 7.08
N PHE A 731 -32.68 -11.77 5.83
CA PHE A 731 -32.81 -13.15 5.36
C PHE A 731 -31.45 -13.83 5.26
N TYR A 732 -31.44 -15.17 5.19
CA TYR A 732 -30.22 -15.91 4.90
C TYR A 732 -29.59 -15.44 3.60
N GLU A 733 -28.25 -15.40 3.58
CA GLU A 733 -27.49 -14.79 2.52
C GLU A 733 -26.24 -15.60 2.19
N VAL A 734 -25.79 -15.50 0.94
CA VAL A 734 -24.52 -16.05 0.45
C VAL A 734 -23.75 -14.90 -0.21
N ALA A 735 -22.56 -14.60 0.32
CA ALA A 735 -21.71 -13.51 -0.17
C ALA A 735 -22.43 -12.14 -0.22
N GLY A 736 -23.23 -11.85 0.81
CA GLY A 736 -24.01 -10.62 0.91
C GLY A 736 -25.25 -10.59 0.00
N ARG A 737 -25.59 -11.70 -0.65
CA ARG A 737 -26.76 -11.85 -1.52
C ARG A 737 -27.82 -12.71 -0.89
N ARG A 738 -29.08 -12.25 -0.91
CA ARG A 738 -30.22 -13.02 -0.41
C ARG A 738 -30.27 -14.43 -1.00
N GLN A 739 -30.57 -15.44 -0.18
CA GLN A 739 -30.61 -16.83 -0.58
C GLN A 739 -32.05 -17.29 -0.84
N GLY A 740 -32.32 -17.77 -2.05
CA GLY A 740 -33.55 -18.49 -2.36
C GLY A 740 -33.49 -19.96 -1.91
N PHE A 741 -34.50 -20.39 -1.15
CA PHE A 741 -34.68 -21.75 -0.69
C PHE A 741 -35.50 -22.57 -1.69
N LEU A 742 -35.27 -23.89 -1.70
CA LEU A 742 -35.81 -24.79 -2.72
C LEU A 742 -35.49 -24.31 -4.15
N GLU A 743 -34.31 -23.72 -4.32
CA GLU A 743 -33.75 -23.25 -5.59
C GLU A 743 -34.68 -22.25 -6.30
N THR A 744 -35.48 -21.52 -5.51
CA THR A 744 -36.12 -20.28 -5.95
C THR A 744 -35.08 -19.19 -6.18
N THR A 745 -35.42 -18.23 -7.02
CA THR A 745 -34.51 -17.15 -7.41
C THR A 745 -34.88 -15.86 -6.69
N PRO A 746 -33.91 -15.16 -6.07
CA PRO A 746 -34.16 -13.84 -5.51
C PRO A 746 -34.56 -12.81 -6.57
N THR A 747 -35.66 -12.10 -6.33
CA THR A 747 -36.21 -11.08 -7.25
C THR A 747 -36.35 -9.72 -6.55
N GLN A 748 -36.55 -8.66 -7.34
CA GLN A 748 -36.81 -7.33 -6.79
C GLN A 748 -38.29 -7.18 -6.48
N HIS A 749 -38.60 -6.70 -5.27
CA HIS A 749 -39.98 -6.47 -4.83
C HIS A 749 -40.33 -4.98 -4.79
N TYR A 750 -41.53 -4.62 -5.24
CA TYR A 750 -42.03 -3.25 -5.15
C TYR A 750 -42.57 -2.97 -3.72
N ASN A 751 -42.71 -1.69 -3.38
CA ASN A 751 -43.28 -1.27 -2.10
C ASN A 751 -44.74 -1.77 -1.96
N GLY A 752 -45.07 -2.42 -0.84
CA GLY A 752 -46.39 -3.00 -0.61
C GLY A 752 -46.61 -4.38 -1.25
N SER A 753 -45.53 -5.09 -1.60
CA SER A 753 -45.65 -6.46 -2.10
C SER A 753 -46.20 -7.38 -1.00
N PRO A 754 -47.22 -8.21 -1.29
CA PRO A 754 -47.74 -9.18 -0.32
C PRO A 754 -46.75 -10.34 -0.16
N MET A 755 -46.30 -10.55 1.07
CA MET A 755 -45.42 -11.63 1.48
C MET A 755 -46.19 -12.61 2.37
N TYR A 756 -45.97 -13.90 2.20
CA TYR A 756 -46.69 -14.93 2.95
C TYR A 756 -45.71 -15.70 3.83
N LYS A 757 -45.98 -15.77 5.14
CA LYS A 757 -45.34 -16.79 5.98
C LYS A 757 -45.87 -18.15 5.54
N VAL A 758 -44.99 -19.09 5.25
CA VAL A 758 -45.38 -20.39 4.68
C VAL A 758 -44.76 -21.58 5.43
N GLU A 759 -45.49 -22.68 5.47
CA GLU A 759 -45.00 -24.00 5.85
C GLU A 759 -44.75 -24.85 4.59
N ILE A 760 -43.63 -25.56 4.54
CA ILE A 760 -43.24 -26.40 3.39
C ILE A 760 -43.79 -27.82 3.60
N HIS A 761 -44.59 -28.32 2.65
CA HIS A 761 -45.16 -29.67 2.66
C HIS A 761 -44.83 -30.46 1.40
N PRO A 762 -44.92 -31.81 1.42
CA PRO A 762 -44.77 -32.64 0.23
C PRO A 762 -45.69 -32.19 -0.91
N ALA A 763 -45.21 -32.32 -2.15
CA ALA A 763 -45.97 -31.96 -3.33
C ALA A 763 -47.34 -32.66 -3.38
N GLY A 764 -48.39 -31.90 -3.71
CA GLY A 764 -49.77 -32.40 -3.79
C GLY A 764 -50.53 -32.45 -2.46
N SER A 765 -49.94 -31.95 -1.36
CA SER A 765 -50.63 -31.85 -0.08
C SER A 765 -51.86 -30.94 -0.18
N SER A 766 -52.94 -31.28 0.53
CA SER A 766 -54.18 -30.50 0.57
C SER A 766 -54.52 -30.09 2.00
N PHE A 767 -55.14 -28.91 2.16
CA PHE A 767 -55.46 -28.32 3.45
C PHE A 767 -56.85 -27.68 3.42
N PRO A 768 -57.54 -27.58 4.57
CA PRO A 768 -58.73 -26.74 4.69
C PRO A 768 -58.40 -25.28 4.35
N ALA A 769 -59.32 -24.59 3.66
CA ALA A 769 -59.15 -23.20 3.28
C ALA A 769 -59.05 -22.29 4.51
N ASN A 770 -58.02 -21.45 4.58
CA ASN A 770 -57.81 -20.45 5.63
C ASN A 770 -57.86 -19.01 5.09
N GLY A 771 -58.31 -18.81 3.84
CA GLY A 771 -58.36 -17.50 3.18
C GLY A 771 -57.02 -17.00 2.64
N LEU A 772 -55.94 -17.77 2.79
CA LEU A 772 -54.61 -17.48 2.23
C LEU A 772 -54.31 -18.40 1.04
N PRO A 773 -53.43 -17.99 0.11
CA PRO A 773 -53.10 -18.80 -1.06
C PRO A 773 -52.35 -20.08 -0.68
N LEU A 774 -52.70 -21.18 -1.36
CA LEU A 774 -51.94 -22.42 -1.35
C LEU A 774 -51.01 -22.44 -2.58
N ILE A 775 -49.70 -22.42 -2.37
CA ILE A 775 -48.73 -22.23 -3.46
C ILE A 775 -48.14 -23.59 -3.87
N GLN A 776 -48.13 -23.88 -5.17
CA GLN A 776 -47.47 -25.07 -5.72
C GLN A 776 -46.13 -24.67 -6.31
N LEU A 777 -45.05 -25.25 -5.80
CA LEU A 777 -43.69 -24.93 -6.23
C LEU A 777 -43.18 -26.02 -7.18
N PRO A 778 -42.97 -25.74 -8.48
CA PRO A 778 -42.40 -26.70 -9.42
C PRO A 778 -40.88 -26.84 -9.28
N TYR A 779 -40.33 -27.90 -9.84
CA TYR A 779 -38.89 -28.01 -10.10
C TYR A 779 -38.50 -27.06 -11.25
N ARG A 780 -38.14 -25.82 -10.88
CA ARG A 780 -37.70 -24.75 -11.78
C ARG A 780 -36.57 -23.96 -11.14
N ASN A 781 -35.58 -23.57 -11.94
CA ASN A 781 -34.57 -22.59 -11.53
C ASN A 781 -34.06 -21.79 -12.74
N ASP A 782 -33.81 -20.50 -12.54
CA ASP A 782 -33.21 -19.59 -13.53
C ASP A 782 -31.94 -18.86 -13.04
N ASP A 783 -31.65 -18.89 -11.74
CA ASP A 783 -30.41 -18.37 -11.16
C ASP A 783 -29.95 -19.35 -10.07
N GLY A 784 -28.80 -19.99 -10.25
CA GLY A 784 -28.27 -20.95 -9.29
C GLY A 784 -27.71 -20.30 -8.01
N GLY A 785 -27.87 -18.98 -7.84
CA GLY A 785 -27.43 -18.23 -6.69
C GLY A 785 -26.03 -17.61 -6.85
N ALA A 786 -25.47 -17.09 -5.75
CA ALA A 786 -24.27 -16.24 -5.77
C ALA A 786 -23.05 -16.84 -6.50
N SER A 787 -22.86 -18.16 -6.47
CA SER A 787 -21.73 -18.85 -7.12
C SER A 787 -22.00 -19.31 -8.57
N TYR A 788 -23.23 -19.18 -9.03
CA TYR A 788 -23.68 -19.63 -10.36
C TYR A 788 -24.11 -18.45 -11.24
N GLY A 789 -24.51 -17.33 -10.64
CA GLY A 789 -25.02 -16.18 -11.38
C GLY A 789 -26.24 -16.59 -12.20
N LYS A 790 -26.31 -16.17 -13.46
CA LYS A 790 -27.44 -16.45 -14.37
C LYS A 790 -27.46 -17.87 -14.97
N ASP A 791 -26.57 -18.74 -14.49
CA ASP A 791 -26.61 -20.17 -14.83
C ASP A 791 -27.54 -20.90 -13.87
N SER A 792 -28.43 -21.75 -14.38
CA SER A 792 -29.36 -22.51 -13.54
C SER A 792 -28.67 -23.65 -12.78
N LEU A 793 -29.10 -23.86 -11.53
CA LEU A 793 -28.76 -25.01 -10.70
C LEU A 793 -30.03 -25.55 -10.03
N LEU A 794 -30.30 -26.84 -10.16
CA LEU A 794 -31.50 -27.45 -9.60
C LEU A 794 -31.22 -28.84 -9.04
N THR A 795 -31.58 -29.07 -7.78
CA THR A 795 -31.65 -30.41 -7.21
C THR A 795 -33.00 -31.04 -7.55
N PHE A 796 -32.99 -32.28 -8.02
CA PHE A 796 -34.19 -33.05 -8.38
C PHE A 796 -34.27 -34.34 -7.57
N ASP A 797 -35.39 -34.52 -6.86
CA ASP A 797 -35.75 -35.74 -6.17
C ASP A 797 -36.94 -36.38 -6.92
N PRO A 798 -36.72 -37.40 -7.76
CA PRO A 798 -37.76 -37.97 -8.61
C PRO A 798 -38.92 -38.52 -7.77
N PRO A 799 -40.18 -38.13 -8.03
CA PRO A 799 -41.34 -38.62 -7.27
C PRO A 799 -41.63 -40.10 -7.55
N GLN A 800 -41.29 -40.58 -8.74
CA GLN A 800 -41.47 -41.96 -9.20
C GLN A 800 -40.37 -42.37 -10.19
N ASP A 801 -40.25 -43.67 -10.46
CA ASP A 801 -39.38 -44.18 -11.51
C ASP A 801 -39.93 -43.78 -12.88
N GLY A 802 -39.06 -43.26 -13.76
CA GLY A 802 -39.50 -42.89 -15.10
C GLY A 802 -38.49 -42.11 -15.93
N THR A 803 -38.95 -41.69 -17.10
CA THR A 803 -38.25 -40.73 -17.96
C THR A 803 -38.78 -39.34 -17.68
N TYR A 804 -37.86 -38.43 -17.39
CA TYR A 804 -38.12 -37.00 -17.21
C TYR A 804 -37.42 -36.23 -18.32
N ARG A 805 -37.83 -34.98 -18.53
CA ARG A 805 -37.09 -34.08 -19.40
C ARG A 805 -36.90 -32.71 -18.77
N VAL A 806 -35.73 -32.15 -19.04
CA VAL A 806 -35.39 -30.76 -18.74
C VAL A 806 -35.81 -29.91 -19.92
N ARG A 807 -36.69 -28.93 -19.70
CA ARG A 807 -36.92 -27.84 -20.65
C ARG A 807 -35.93 -26.73 -20.34
N LEU A 808 -35.01 -26.47 -21.27
CA LEU A 808 -34.02 -25.40 -21.16
C LEU A 808 -34.32 -24.31 -22.19
N LYS A 809 -34.42 -23.06 -21.74
CA LYS A 809 -34.62 -21.88 -22.58
C LYS A 809 -33.92 -20.65 -21.98
N ASP A 810 -33.87 -19.55 -22.72
CA ASP A 810 -33.47 -18.24 -22.18
C ASP A 810 -34.67 -17.59 -21.47
N VAL A 811 -34.44 -16.97 -20.30
CA VAL A 811 -35.48 -16.28 -19.51
C VAL A 811 -36.20 -15.19 -20.32
N ARG A 812 -35.48 -14.50 -21.20
CA ARG A 812 -35.99 -13.40 -22.05
C ARG A 812 -36.55 -13.93 -23.37
N GLY A 813 -36.36 -15.21 -23.66
CA GLY A 813 -36.61 -15.81 -24.97
C GLY A 813 -35.64 -15.34 -26.05
N ALA A 814 -34.44 -14.90 -25.68
CA ALA A 814 -33.38 -14.59 -26.64
C ALA A 814 -32.72 -15.86 -27.22
N GLY A 815 -32.09 -15.74 -28.37
CA GLY A 815 -31.37 -16.82 -29.04
C GLY A 815 -30.38 -16.28 -30.08
N GLY A 816 -29.43 -17.12 -30.48
CA GLY A 816 -28.39 -16.80 -31.46
C GLY A 816 -27.19 -17.75 -31.35
N GLU A 817 -26.23 -17.63 -32.27
CA GLU A 817 -25.09 -18.55 -32.34
C GLU A 817 -24.20 -18.56 -31.08
N LEU A 818 -24.25 -17.49 -30.26
CA LEU A 818 -23.51 -17.38 -29.01
C LEU A 818 -24.23 -18.02 -27.81
N PHE A 819 -25.54 -18.32 -27.89
CA PHE A 819 -26.37 -18.84 -26.79
C PHE A 819 -26.14 -20.34 -26.56
N SER A 820 -24.87 -20.70 -26.43
CA SER A 820 -24.43 -22.06 -26.16
C SER A 820 -24.53 -22.37 -24.67
N TYR A 821 -24.74 -23.63 -24.36
CA TYR A 821 -24.83 -24.14 -22.99
C TYR A 821 -24.28 -25.55 -22.88
N ARG A 822 -23.97 -25.91 -21.64
CA ARG A 822 -23.69 -27.26 -21.20
C ARG A 822 -24.61 -27.58 -20.02
N LEU A 823 -25.46 -28.60 -20.16
CA LEU A 823 -26.33 -29.09 -19.10
C LEU A 823 -25.81 -30.45 -18.62
N THR A 824 -25.41 -30.55 -17.36
CA THR A 824 -25.02 -31.82 -16.73
C THR A 824 -26.10 -32.30 -15.78
N VAL A 825 -26.48 -33.57 -15.91
CA VAL A 825 -27.36 -34.27 -14.97
C VAL A 825 -26.55 -35.37 -14.31
N ARG A 826 -26.36 -35.31 -12.99
CA ARG A 826 -25.51 -36.23 -12.23
C ARG A 826 -25.98 -36.41 -10.79
N PRO A 827 -25.57 -37.46 -10.08
CA PRO A 827 -25.68 -37.48 -8.62
C PRO A 827 -24.90 -36.31 -7.99
N PRO A 828 -25.35 -35.78 -6.83
CA PRO A 828 -24.57 -34.82 -6.07
C PRO A 828 -23.25 -35.44 -5.63
N HIS A 829 -22.19 -34.63 -5.56
CA HIS A 829 -20.91 -34.97 -4.94
C HIS A 829 -20.70 -34.03 -3.76
N PRO A 830 -21.33 -34.32 -2.59
CA PRO A 830 -21.29 -33.42 -1.46
C PRO A 830 -19.84 -33.13 -1.06
N ASP A 831 -19.50 -31.85 -0.89
CA ASP A 831 -18.18 -31.42 -0.45
C ASP A 831 -18.29 -30.07 0.24
N PHE A 832 -17.18 -29.56 0.75
CA PHE A 832 -17.10 -28.20 1.26
C PHE A 832 -15.74 -27.56 0.93
N ALA A 833 -15.78 -26.25 0.78
CA ALA A 833 -14.59 -25.41 0.81
C ALA A 833 -14.72 -24.41 1.96
N VAL A 834 -13.59 -23.84 2.39
CA VAL A 834 -13.57 -22.88 3.49
C VAL A 834 -12.61 -21.76 3.13
N ALA A 835 -12.98 -20.55 3.47
CA ALA A 835 -12.10 -19.38 3.45
C ALA A 835 -12.06 -18.77 4.84
N PHE A 836 -10.95 -18.13 5.21
CA PHE A 836 -10.88 -17.32 6.42
C PHE A 836 -10.09 -16.04 6.17
N ASN A 837 -10.25 -15.06 7.04
CA ASN A 837 -9.48 -13.81 6.97
C ASN A 837 -7.98 -14.07 7.26
N SER A 838 -7.25 -14.47 6.23
CA SER A 838 -5.84 -14.91 6.25
C SER A 838 -4.80 -13.79 6.37
N ALA A 839 -5.20 -12.54 6.63
CA ALA A 839 -4.29 -11.41 6.70
C ALA A 839 -3.60 -11.34 8.08
N ASN A 840 -2.31 -11.66 8.15
CA ASN A 840 -1.35 -11.43 9.26
C ASN A 840 -1.97 -10.78 10.52
N PRO A 841 -2.69 -11.53 11.38
CA PRO A 841 -3.51 -10.92 12.41
C PRO A 841 -2.63 -10.25 13.46
N VAL A 842 -2.94 -9.00 13.81
CA VAL A 842 -2.26 -8.24 14.86
C VAL A 842 -3.02 -8.45 16.17
N VAL A 843 -2.50 -9.28 17.06
CA VAL A 843 -3.14 -9.63 18.34
C VAL A 843 -2.51 -8.83 19.46
N TRP A 844 -3.33 -8.15 20.25
CA TRP A 844 -2.90 -7.40 21.43
C TRP A 844 -2.58 -8.36 22.58
N LYS A 845 -1.46 -8.17 23.28
CA LYS A 845 -1.16 -8.92 24.50
C LYS A 845 -2.26 -8.70 25.54
N GLY A 846 -2.86 -9.80 26.02
CA GLY A 846 -4.00 -9.78 26.94
C GLY A 846 -5.36 -9.58 26.27
N GLY A 847 -5.44 -9.57 24.94
CA GLY A 847 -6.68 -9.39 24.18
C GLY A 847 -6.85 -10.42 23.06
N SER A 848 -7.98 -10.27 22.35
CA SER A 848 -8.37 -11.14 21.23
C SER A 848 -8.63 -10.36 19.95
N VAL A 849 -8.51 -11.05 18.82
CA VAL A 849 -9.00 -10.59 17.50
C VAL A 849 -9.95 -11.62 16.89
N PRO A 850 -10.95 -11.19 16.11
CA PRO A 850 -11.88 -12.09 15.47
C PRO A 850 -11.26 -12.77 14.23
N ILE A 851 -11.34 -14.09 14.18
CA ILE A 851 -11.08 -14.90 12.99
C ILE A 851 -12.43 -15.25 12.37
N ASN A 852 -12.66 -14.79 11.14
CA ASN A 852 -13.87 -15.04 10.39
C ASN A 852 -13.62 -16.19 9.42
N VAL A 853 -14.48 -17.20 9.48
CA VAL A 853 -14.48 -18.35 8.59
C VAL A 853 -15.76 -18.34 7.79
N THR A 854 -15.65 -18.55 6.48
CA THR A 854 -16.76 -18.72 5.55
C THR A 854 -16.66 -20.09 4.90
N ALA A 855 -17.70 -20.91 5.04
CA ALA A 855 -17.82 -22.19 4.37
C ALA A 855 -18.62 -22.06 3.07
N THR A 856 -18.11 -22.66 2.00
CA THR A 856 -18.87 -22.93 0.77
C THR A 856 -19.32 -24.38 0.83
N ARG A 857 -20.63 -24.58 0.90
CA ARG A 857 -21.27 -25.90 0.90
C ARG A 857 -21.53 -26.33 -0.54
N ILE A 858 -21.03 -27.50 -0.94
CA ILE A 858 -21.07 -27.99 -2.33
C ILE A 858 -22.07 -29.14 -2.43
N ASP A 859 -22.87 -29.14 -3.50
CA ASP A 859 -23.82 -30.20 -3.87
C ASP A 859 -24.74 -30.66 -2.72
N GLY A 860 -25.26 -29.71 -1.93
CA GLY A 860 -26.21 -29.97 -0.85
C GLY A 860 -25.60 -30.48 0.46
N PHE A 861 -24.27 -30.40 0.62
CA PHE A 861 -23.62 -30.73 1.89
C PHE A 861 -24.01 -29.74 3.02
N ASN A 862 -24.85 -30.20 3.94
CA ASN A 862 -25.34 -29.39 5.06
C ASN A 862 -24.82 -29.84 6.44
N GLY A 863 -23.88 -30.78 6.49
CA GLY A 863 -23.31 -31.26 7.76
C GLY A 863 -22.49 -30.19 8.50
N PRO A 864 -22.24 -30.35 9.81
CA PRO A 864 -21.35 -29.47 10.54
C PRO A 864 -19.92 -29.56 9.98
N ILE A 865 -19.21 -28.43 10.01
CA ILE A 865 -17.80 -28.36 9.66
C ILE A 865 -17.05 -27.88 10.90
N HIS A 866 -16.13 -28.69 11.41
CA HIS A 866 -15.32 -28.38 12.57
C HIS A 866 -14.00 -27.76 12.15
N PHE A 867 -13.52 -26.76 12.88
CA PHE A 867 -12.30 -26.03 12.61
C PHE A 867 -11.37 -26.02 13.81
N ALA A 868 -10.07 -26.11 13.51
CA ALA A 868 -9.00 -25.84 14.46
C ALA A 868 -7.92 -24.98 13.79
N LEU A 869 -7.31 -24.10 14.58
CA LEU A 869 -6.17 -23.31 14.13
C LEU A 869 -4.89 -23.97 14.65
N GLU A 870 -4.05 -24.43 13.73
CA GLU A 870 -2.74 -25.02 13.99
C GLU A 870 -1.62 -24.00 13.75
N ASN A 871 -0.38 -24.39 14.11
CA ASN A 871 0.81 -23.52 14.12
C ASN A 871 0.70 -22.30 15.04
N LEU A 872 -0.08 -22.40 16.14
CA LEU A 872 -0.14 -21.36 17.16
C LEU A 872 1.21 -21.24 17.90
N PRO A 873 1.85 -20.06 17.90
CA PRO A 873 3.05 -19.80 18.70
C PRO A 873 2.76 -19.83 20.21
N GLU A 874 3.82 -19.94 21.03
CA GLU A 874 3.69 -19.97 22.49
C GLU A 874 2.96 -18.73 23.03
N GLY A 875 1.85 -18.98 23.74
CA GLY A 875 1.02 -17.93 24.34
C GLY A 875 -0.12 -17.40 23.46
N LEU A 876 -0.26 -17.88 22.21
CA LEU A 876 -1.47 -17.68 21.42
C LEU A 876 -2.42 -18.89 21.58
N GLU A 877 -3.71 -18.62 21.70
CA GLU A 877 -4.75 -19.63 21.88
C GLU A 877 -5.96 -19.31 20.99
N ALA A 878 -6.52 -20.34 20.37
CA ALA A 878 -7.79 -20.25 19.67
C ALA A 878 -8.62 -21.50 20.01
N PRO A 879 -9.87 -21.35 20.48
CA PRO A 879 -10.72 -22.49 20.81
C PRO A 879 -11.14 -23.25 19.53
N PRO A 880 -11.26 -24.58 19.57
CA PRO A 880 -11.95 -25.34 18.53
C PRO A 880 -13.35 -24.78 18.32
N SER A 881 -13.80 -24.73 17.06
CA SER A 881 -15.07 -24.11 16.68
C SER A 881 -15.74 -24.90 15.57
N SER A 882 -17.02 -24.66 15.30
CA SER A 882 -17.74 -25.24 14.16
C SER A 882 -18.60 -24.21 13.46
N ILE A 883 -18.88 -24.47 12.18
CA ILE A 883 -19.99 -23.89 11.44
C ILE A 883 -21.02 -25.01 11.45
N ASP A 884 -22.11 -24.76 12.15
CA ASP A 884 -23.18 -25.73 12.30
C ASP A 884 -23.98 -25.87 11.01
N ARG A 885 -24.92 -26.82 11.02
CA ARG A 885 -25.75 -27.17 9.86
C ARG A 885 -26.35 -25.92 9.22
N GLU A 886 -26.25 -25.84 7.88
CA GLU A 886 -26.82 -24.76 7.05
C GLU A 886 -26.24 -23.35 7.27
N GLN A 887 -25.40 -23.13 8.29
CA GLN A 887 -24.65 -21.90 8.43
C GLN A 887 -23.51 -21.84 7.42
N LEU A 888 -23.15 -20.62 7.01
CA LEU A 888 -22.10 -20.36 6.03
C LEU A 888 -20.93 -19.57 6.62
N THR A 889 -21.11 -18.92 7.77
CA THR A 889 -20.07 -18.10 8.40
C THR A 889 -20.01 -18.33 9.89
N MET A 890 -18.82 -18.15 10.45
CA MET A 890 -18.55 -18.22 11.88
C MET A 890 -17.40 -17.27 12.23
N THR A 891 -17.47 -16.68 13.42
CA THR A 891 -16.39 -15.88 14.00
C THR A 891 -15.92 -16.52 15.31
N PHE A 892 -14.64 -16.85 15.42
CA PHE A 892 -14.03 -17.29 16.69
C PHE A 892 -12.84 -16.42 17.08
N PRO A 893 -12.47 -16.35 18.36
CA PRO A 893 -11.38 -15.51 18.81
C PRO A 893 -10.00 -16.16 18.66
N LEU A 894 -9.01 -15.39 18.22
CA LEU A 894 -7.59 -15.65 18.43
C LEU A 894 -7.11 -14.76 19.60
N PHE A 895 -6.73 -15.38 20.71
CA PHE A 895 -6.32 -14.73 21.95
C PHE A 895 -4.80 -14.78 22.15
N ALA A 896 -4.21 -13.69 22.67
CA ALA A 896 -2.82 -13.68 23.10
C ALA A 896 -2.73 -13.45 24.61
N LYS A 897 -2.05 -14.35 25.33
CA LYS A 897 -1.71 -14.15 26.74
C LYS A 897 -0.82 -12.90 26.90
N LEU A 898 -0.86 -12.28 28.08
CA LEU A 898 0.04 -11.17 28.41
C LEU A 898 1.53 -11.57 28.27
N SER A 899 1.85 -12.85 28.48
CA SER A 899 3.19 -13.42 28.37
C SER A 899 3.57 -13.90 26.96
N ALA A 900 2.71 -13.73 25.95
CA ALA A 900 2.92 -14.27 24.61
C ALA A 900 4.20 -13.73 23.95
N LYS A 901 4.94 -14.60 23.24
CA LYS A 901 6.16 -14.27 22.49
C LYS A 901 6.12 -14.96 21.13
N LEU A 902 6.46 -14.22 20.07
CA LEU A 902 6.62 -14.79 18.73
C LEU A 902 8.09 -15.15 18.48
N PRO A 903 8.38 -16.32 17.88
CA PRO A 903 9.72 -16.64 17.41
C PRO A 903 10.15 -15.71 16.25
N GLU A 904 11.45 -15.52 16.07
CA GLU A 904 11.99 -14.75 14.94
C GLU A 904 11.84 -15.50 13.60
N THR A 905 11.73 -14.76 12.49
CA THR A 905 11.73 -15.32 11.14
C THR A 905 13.09 -16.00 10.86
N PRO A 906 13.16 -17.24 10.34
CA PRO A 906 12.11 -18.01 9.64
C PRO A 906 11.33 -19.03 10.51
N ALA A 907 11.55 -19.07 11.82
CA ALA A 907 10.89 -20.05 12.70
C ALA A 907 9.39 -19.77 12.91
N LEU A 908 8.93 -18.53 12.68
CA LEU A 908 7.51 -18.17 12.71
C LEU A 908 6.77 -18.76 11.50
N LYS A 909 6.02 -19.83 11.75
CA LYS A 909 5.16 -20.45 10.75
C LYS A 909 3.86 -19.65 10.56
N PRO A 910 3.31 -19.57 9.34
CA PRO A 910 1.97 -19.04 9.13
C PRO A 910 0.91 -19.89 9.85
N LEU A 911 -0.18 -19.23 10.28
CA LEU A 911 -1.33 -19.92 10.85
C LEU A 911 -1.92 -20.90 9.83
N LYS A 912 -2.35 -22.08 10.29
CA LYS A 912 -2.98 -23.09 9.43
C LYS A 912 -4.38 -23.41 9.95
N LEU A 913 -5.41 -23.16 9.16
CA LEU A 913 -6.77 -23.58 9.48
C LEU A 913 -6.98 -25.02 8.98
N VAL A 914 -7.37 -25.93 9.86
CA VAL A 914 -7.75 -27.31 9.53
C VAL A 914 -9.25 -27.44 9.70
N ALA A 915 -9.95 -27.77 8.62
CA ALA A 915 -11.38 -27.96 8.59
C ALA A 915 -11.72 -29.44 8.37
N ARG A 916 -12.67 -29.98 9.13
CA ARG A 916 -13.06 -31.39 9.14
C ARG A 916 -14.57 -31.51 9.04
N ALA A 917 -15.06 -32.38 8.16
CA ALA A 917 -16.47 -32.73 8.11
C ALA A 917 -16.65 -34.21 7.75
N THR A 918 -17.78 -34.79 8.15
CA THR A 918 -18.15 -36.15 7.73
C THR A 918 -19.05 -36.07 6.50
N ILE A 919 -18.59 -36.60 5.37
CA ILE A 919 -19.32 -36.68 4.11
C ILE A 919 -19.46 -38.15 3.73
N ASP A 920 -20.71 -38.60 3.51
CA ASP A 920 -21.03 -39.98 3.16
C ASP A 920 -20.37 -41.02 4.08
N GLY A 921 -20.32 -40.72 5.38
CA GLY A 921 -19.73 -41.57 6.42
C GLY A 921 -18.19 -41.56 6.46
N ARG A 922 -17.51 -40.70 5.68
CA ARG A 922 -16.06 -40.56 5.67
C ARG A 922 -15.64 -39.18 6.17
N GLU A 923 -14.55 -39.12 6.95
CA GLU A 923 -13.96 -37.84 7.35
C GLU A 923 -13.22 -37.22 6.16
N VAL A 924 -13.60 -35.99 5.81
CA VAL A 924 -12.93 -35.15 4.81
C VAL A 924 -12.23 -34.02 5.53
N VAL A 925 -10.92 -33.90 5.27
CA VAL A 925 -10.06 -32.87 5.86
C VAL A 925 -9.60 -31.88 4.78
N ARG A 926 -9.65 -30.59 5.10
CA ARG A 926 -9.17 -29.49 4.25
C ARG A 926 -8.24 -28.60 5.06
N GLU A 927 -7.11 -28.23 4.48
CA GLU A 927 -6.12 -27.36 5.11
C GLU A 927 -5.98 -26.05 4.34
N PHE A 928 -5.92 -24.93 5.07
CA PHE A 928 -5.79 -23.60 4.49
C PHE A 928 -4.69 -22.82 5.22
N VAL A 929 -3.77 -22.23 4.46
CA VAL A 929 -2.64 -21.49 5.00
C VAL A 929 -2.97 -19.99 5.06
N GLY A 930 -2.80 -19.39 6.24
CA GLY A 930 -2.94 -17.97 6.48
C GLY A 930 -1.60 -17.22 6.42
N GLY A 931 -1.57 -16.05 7.04
CA GLY A 931 -0.34 -15.29 7.28
C GLY A 931 0.26 -15.50 8.68
N PRO A 932 1.54 -15.17 8.91
CA PRO A 932 2.13 -15.12 10.24
C PRO A 932 1.44 -14.08 11.15
N PRO A 933 1.12 -14.42 12.42
CA PRO A 933 0.53 -13.46 13.35
C PRO A 933 1.58 -12.42 13.79
N LYS A 934 1.10 -11.27 14.27
CA LYS A 934 1.90 -10.22 14.92
C LYS A 934 1.39 -9.98 16.33
N LEU A 935 2.31 -9.67 17.25
CA LEU A 935 1.95 -9.22 18.60
C LEU A 935 2.12 -7.72 18.71
N ALA A 936 1.16 -7.08 19.37
CA ALA A 936 1.23 -5.69 19.77
C ALA A 936 1.01 -5.56 21.28
N ASP A 937 1.62 -4.56 21.90
CA ASP A 937 1.35 -4.24 23.31
C ASP A 937 -0.05 -3.61 23.45
N ALA A 938 -0.66 -3.71 24.63
CA ALA A 938 -2.02 -3.25 24.89
C ALA A 938 -2.30 -1.85 24.31
N GLY A 939 -3.32 -1.75 23.45
CA GLY A 939 -3.66 -0.52 22.73
C GLY A 939 -4.47 0.49 23.55
N ASP A 940 -5.27 1.31 22.87
CA ASP A 940 -6.01 2.42 23.48
C ASP A 940 -7.13 1.96 24.42
N ILE A 941 -7.61 0.73 24.25
CA ILE A 941 -8.67 0.13 25.05
C ILE A 941 -8.23 -1.27 25.48
N VAL A 942 -8.37 -1.58 26.76
CA VAL A 942 -8.30 -2.95 27.28
C VAL A 942 -9.70 -3.36 27.70
N ALA A 943 -10.30 -4.30 26.98
CA ALA A 943 -11.62 -4.83 27.27
C ALA A 943 -11.52 -6.12 28.08
N THR A 944 -12.38 -6.27 29.08
CA THR A 944 -12.50 -7.46 29.93
C THR A 944 -13.97 -7.79 30.15
N THR A 945 -14.28 -9.06 30.40
CA THR A 945 -15.62 -9.53 30.76
C THR A 945 -15.63 -9.96 32.22
N SER A 946 -16.77 -9.82 32.90
CA SER A 946 -16.94 -10.22 34.29
C SER A 946 -16.78 -11.73 34.51
N VAL A 947 -16.97 -12.52 33.45
CA VAL A 947 -16.88 -13.98 33.44
C VAL A 947 -16.12 -14.45 32.20
N SER A 948 -15.45 -15.59 32.30
CA SER A 948 -14.87 -16.31 31.16
C SER A 948 -15.79 -17.40 30.61
N GLU A 949 -16.90 -17.66 31.28
CA GLU A 949 -17.91 -18.65 30.92
C GLU A 949 -19.29 -18.14 31.35
N VAL A 950 -20.31 -18.35 30.51
CA VAL A 950 -21.70 -17.99 30.82
C VAL A 950 -22.62 -19.14 30.41
N SER A 951 -23.60 -19.46 31.26
CA SER A 951 -24.62 -20.49 30.99
C SER A 951 -25.95 -19.84 30.62
N LEU A 952 -26.64 -20.46 29.66
CA LEU A 952 -27.92 -20.01 29.10
C LEU A 952 -28.84 -21.21 28.90
N LYS A 953 -30.13 -21.06 29.21
CA LYS A 953 -31.14 -22.08 28.90
C LYS A 953 -31.90 -21.70 27.63
N PRO A 954 -32.29 -22.66 26.78
CA PRO A 954 -33.18 -22.38 25.66
C PRO A 954 -34.47 -21.68 26.14
N GLY A 955 -34.84 -20.58 25.48
CA GLY A 955 -36.00 -19.74 25.80
C GLY A 955 -35.80 -18.75 26.96
N GLN A 956 -34.58 -18.58 27.47
CA GLN A 956 -34.27 -17.68 28.58
C GLN A 956 -33.17 -16.67 28.21
N GLU A 957 -33.02 -15.64 29.06
CA GLU A 957 -31.92 -14.69 29.00
C GLU A 957 -30.82 -14.99 30.03
N THR A 958 -29.59 -14.54 29.75
CA THR A 958 -28.47 -14.49 30.69
C THR A 958 -27.68 -13.19 30.50
N ARG A 959 -26.85 -12.83 31.48
CA ARG A 959 -26.21 -11.50 31.52
C ARG A 959 -24.71 -11.62 31.73
N LEU A 960 -23.95 -10.74 31.08
CA LEU A 960 -22.53 -10.54 31.34
C LEU A 960 -22.18 -9.06 31.32
N VAL A 961 -21.19 -8.65 32.12
CA VAL A 961 -20.74 -7.26 32.21
C VAL A 961 -19.40 -7.13 31.49
N VAL A 962 -19.30 -6.14 30.61
CA VAL A 962 -18.06 -5.75 29.93
C VAL A 962 -17.47 -4.55 30.64
N LYS A 963 -16.18 -4.62 30.96
CA LYS A 963 -15.41 -3.53 31.56
C LYS A 963 -14.30 -3.09 30.62
N VAL A 964 -14.08 -1.79 30.51
CA VAL A 964 -13.05 -1.20 29.65
C VAL A 964 -12.13 -0.27 30.44
N GLU A 965 -10.82 -0.46 30.27
CA GLU A 965 -9.79 0.49 30.68
C GLU A 965 -9.39 1.33 29.46
N ARG A 966 -9.42 2.66 29.61
CA ARG A 966 -8.98 3.61 28.58
C ARG A 966 -7.52 3.95 28.78
N ARG A 967 -6.75 3.93 27.70
CA ARG A 967 -5.31 4.17 27.67
C ARG A 967 -4.93 5.20 26.61
N ASN A 968 -3.66 5.60 26.60
CA ASN A 968 -3.06 6.48 25.59
C ASN A 968 -3.84 7.79 25.33
N GLY A 969 -4.49 8.32 26.37
CA GLY A 969 -5.27 9.56 26.29
C GLY A 969 -6.62 9.43 25.56
N TYR A 970 -7.07 8.22 25.22
CA TYR A 970 -8.38 8.03 24.59
C TYR A 970 -9.51 8.22 25.60
N ALA A 971 -10.48 9.09 25.30
CA ALA A 971 -11.63 9.40 26.18
C ALA A 971 -12.98 9.30 25.46
N GLY A 972 -13.01 8.74 24.25
CA GLY A 972 -14.20 8.67 23.40
C GLY A 972 -15.25 7.64 23.84
N ARG A 973 -16.34 7.59 23.07
CA ARG A 973 -17.38 6.55 23.17
C ARG A 973 -16.84 5.23 22.64
N ILE A 974 -17.19 4.13 23.32
CA ILE A 974 -16.72 2.79 22.99
C ILE A 974 -17.93 1.92 22.66
N PRO A 975 -18.24 1.70 21.38
CA PRO A 975 -19.22 0.70 20.96
C PRO A 975 -18.75 -0.69 21.36
N ILE A 976 -19.69 -1.50 21.83
CA ILE A 976 -19.48 -2.89 22.20
C ILE A 976 -20.24 -3.78 21.23
N GLU A 977 -19.56 -4.77 20.68
CA GLU A 977 -20.11 -5.75 19.76
C GLU A 977 -19.81 -7.16 20.26
N VAL A 978 -20.80 -8.06 20.17
CA VAL A 978 -20.60 -9.48 20.45
C VAL A 978 -20.63 -10.24 19.12
N ARG A 979 -19.55 -10.97 18.82
CA ARG A 979 -19.48 -11.84 17.63
C ARG A 979 -19.26 -13.29 18.05
N GLY A 980 -19.52 -14.20 17.11
CA GLY A 980 -19.42 -15.65 17.37
C GLY A 980 -20.58 -16.17 18.25
N LEU A 981 -21.77 -15.60 18.09
CA LEU A 981 -22.97 -16.18 18.70
C LEU A 981 -23.41 -17.39 17.86
N PRO A 982 -23.75 -18.52 18.49
CA PRO A 982 -24.27 -19.69 17.78
C PRO A 982 -25.68 -19.41 17.24
N HIS A 983 -26.14 -20.27 16.33
CA HIS A 983 -27.47 -20.13 15.72
C HIS A 983 -28.57 -20.05 16.78
N GLY A 984 -29.48 -19.08 16.65
CA GLY A 984 -30.58 -18.86 17.59
C GLY A 984 -30.19 -18.20 18.92
N VAL A 985 -28.96 -17.69 19.06
CA VAL A 985 -28.57 -16.86 20.22
C VAL A 985 -28.36 -15.41 19.77
N ARG A 986 -29.01 -14.47 20.46
CA ARG A 986 -28.99 -13.04 20.12
C ARG A 986 -28.72 -12.16 21.34
N VAL A 987 -28.31 -10.91 21.09
CA VAL A 987 -28.19 -9.88 22.13
C VAL A 987 -29.48 -9.08 22.17
N GLU A 988 -30.14 -8.98 23.32
CA GLU A 988 -31.46 -8.32 23.41
C GLU A 988 -31.38 -6.83 23.73
N ASN A 989 -30.46 -6.42 24.60
CA ASN A 989 -30.41 -5.06 25.12
C ASN A 989 -29.68 -4.07 24.19
N ILE A 990 -29.88 -4.21 22.88
CA ILE A 990 -29.31 -3.34 21.85
C ILE A 990 -30.21 -2.09 21.71
N GLY A 991 -29.73 -0.93 22.14
CA GLY A 991 -30.42 0.34 21.91
C GLY A 991 -30.27 0.83 20.46
N LEU A 992 -30.90 1.97 20.13
CA LEU A 992 -30.85 2.60 18.80
C LEU A 992 -29.42 2.94 18.32
N ASN A 993 -28.47 3.12 19.25
CA ASN A 993 -27.05 3.34 18.99
C ASN A 993 -26.16 2.12 19.29
N GLY A 994 -26.75 0.92 19.38
CA GLY A 994 -26.06 -0.28 19.84
C GLY A 994 -25.78 -0.32 21.35
N ILE A 995 -24.89 -1.21 21.77
CA ILE A 995 -24.39 -1.26 23.15
C ILE A 995 -23.18 -0.32 23.25
N LEU A 996 -23.26 0.70 24.10
CA LEU A 996 -22.28 1.79 24.13
C LEU A 996 -21.78 2.08 25.54
N ILE A 997 -20.46 2.18 25.72
CA ILE A 997 -19.84 2.76 26.91
C ILE A 997 -19.49 4.22 26.61
N THR A 998 -20.18 5.15 27.27
CA THR A 998 -20.01 6.60 27.06
C THR A 998 -18.78 7.15 27.78
N PRO A 999 -18.25 8.32 27.38
CA PRO A 999 -17.25 9.05 28.15
C PRO A 999 -17.66 9.17 29.62
N GLY A 1000 -16.73 8.88 30.53
CA GLY A 1000 -16.97 8.91 31.99
C GLY A 1000 -17.51 7.61 32.59
N THR A 1001 -17.94 6.62 31.79
CA THR A 1001 -18.31 5.28 32.26
C THR A 1001 -17.31 4.23 31.79
N SER A 1002 -17.15 3.13 32.52
CA SER A 1002 -16.17 2.08 32.21
C SER A 1002 -16.77 0.69 32.10
N GLU A 1003 -18.10 0.54 32.23
CA GLU A 1003 -18.75 -0.76 32.19
C GLU A 1003 -20.14 -0.71 31.55
N ARG A 1004 -20.56 -1.85 30.99
CA ARG A 1004 -21.89 -2.04 30.41
C ARG A 1004 -22.35 -3.48 30.51
N GLU A 1005 -23.64 -3.69 30.76
CA GLU A 1005 -24.27 -5.01 30.73
C GLU A 1005 -24.65 -5.42 29.31
N ILE A 1006 -24.51 -6.71 29.00
CA ILE A 1006 -24.97 -7.38 27.79
C ILE A 1006 -25.94 -8.48 28.20
N VAL A 1007 -27.10 -8.53 27.54
CA VAL A 1007 -28.14 -9.55 27.73
C VAL A 1007 -28.14 -10.48 26.52
N LEU A 1008 -27.84 -11.76 26.74
CA LEU A 1008 -27.90 -12.81 25.73
C LEU A 1008 -29.20 -13.61 25.89
N PHE A 1009 -29.91 -13.88 24.80
CA PHE A 1009 -31.11 -14.71 24.78
C PHE A 1009 -30.92 -15.88 23.80
N ALA A 1010 -31.37 -17.07 24.18
CA ALA A 1010 -31.39 -18.23 23.30
C ALA A 1010 -32.84 -18.57 22.92
N GLU A 1011 -33.10 -18.79 21.64
CA GLU A 1011 -34.38 -19.31 21.18
C GLU A 1011 -34.67 -20.69 21.81
N SER A 1012 -35.95 -21.04 21.96
CA SER A 1012 -36.37 -22.27 22.68
C SER A 1012 -35.91 -23.57 22.02
N TRP A 1013 -35.57 -23.52 20.73
CA TRP A 1013 -35.13 -24.67 19.93
C TRP A 1013 -33.60 -24.83 19.88
N VAL A 1014 -32.83 -23.91 20.43
CA VAL A 1014 -31.35 -23.99 20.42
C VAL A 1014 -30.90 -25.27 21.14
N PRO A 1015 -30.08 -26.13 20.50
CA PRO A 1015 -29.61 -27.37 21.11
C PRO A 1015 -28.59 -27.09 22.22
N GLU A 1016 -28.29 -28.11 23.03
CA GLU A 1016 -27.17 -28.00 23.97
C GLU A 1016 -25.86 -27.91 23.20
N LEU A 1017 -25.06 -26.90 23.52
CA LEU A 1017 -23.78 -26.64 22.85
C LEU A 1017 -22.84 -25.84 23.76
N GLU A 1018 -21.55 -25.94 23.47
CA GLU A 1018 -20.52 -25.05 24.02
C GLU A 1018 -19.87 -24.30 22.87
N HIS A 1019 -19.86 -22.97 22.94
CA HIS A 1019 -19.43 -22.13 21.82
C HIS A 1019 -18.67 -20.89 22.30
N PRO A 1020 -17.49 -20.59 21.72
CA PRO A 1020 -16.74 -19.39 22.09
C PRO A 1020 -17.36 -18.15 21.45
N LEU A 1021 -17.53 -17.08 22.22
CA LEU A 1021 -17.89 -15.76 21.72
C LEU A 1021 -16.77 -14.74 22.01
N ILE A 1022 -16.74 -13.68 21.20
CA ILE A 1022 -15.82 -12.56 21.36
C ILE A 1022 -16.59 -11.27 21.61
N VAL A 1023 -16.18 -10.55 22.65
CA VAL A 1023 -16.67 -9.21 22.95
C VAL A 1023 -15.63 -8.20 22.44
N LEU A 1024 -16.03 -7.34 21.51
CA LEU A 1024 -15.20 -6.32 20.89
C LEU A 1024 -15.56 -4.95 21.43
N ALA A 1025 -14.55 -4.19 21.85
CA ALA A 1025 -14.66 -2.78 22.19
C ALA A 1025 -14.00 -1.93 21.09
N ARG A 1026 -14.77 -1.06 20.44
CA ARG A 1026 -14.31 -0.30 19.29
C ARG A 1026 -13.83 1.10 19.66
N ASN A 1027 -12.68 1.50 19.16
CA ASN A 1027 -12.28 2.91 19.12
C ASN A 1027 -12.85 3.56 17.84
N GLU A 1028 -13.95 4.30 17.96
CA GLU A 1028 -14.63 4.94 16.82
C GLU A 1028 -13.70 5.87 16.00
N SER A 1029 -12.76 6.55 16.66
CA SER A 1029 -11.89 7.54 15.99
C SER A 1029 -10.84 6.90 15.08
N LYS A 1030 -10.42 5.67 15.39
CA LYS A 1030 -9.41 4.91 14.61
C LYS A 1030 -10.02 3.73 13.85
N GLY A 1031 -11.29 3.42 14.06
CA GLY A 1031 -11.95 2.23 13.50
C GLY A 1031 -11.35 0.90 13.95
N THR A 1032 -10.62 0.88 15.08
CA THR A 1032 -9.90 -0.29 15.59
C THR A 1032 -10.69 -1.02 16.66
N ASP A 1033 -10.79 -2.36 16.55
CA ASP A 1033 -11.48 -3.22 17.51
C ASP A 1033 -10.48 -3.84 18.50
N TYR A 1034 -10.85 -3.84 19.78
CA TYR A 1034 -10.10 -4.43 20.89
C TYR A 1034 -10.94 -5.53 21.54
N GLY A 1035 -10.57 -6.80 21.30
CA GLY A 1035 -11.30 -7.94 21.86
C GLY A 1035 -10.89 -8.27 23.29
N ALA A 1036 -11.89 -8.55 24.14
CA ALA A 1036 -11.67 -9.15 25.45
C ALA A 1036 -11.25 -10.62 25.34
N LYS A 1037 -10.80 -11.20 26.46
CA LYS A 1037 -10.58 -12.66 26.55
C LYS A 1037 -11.86 -13.40 26.12
N PRO A 1038 -11.75 -14.53 25.39
CA PRO A 1038 -12.90 -15.31 24.96
C PRO A 1038 -13.82 -15.70 26.11
N VAL A 1039 -15.13 -15.62 25.89
CA VAL A 1039 -16.14 -16.15 26.81
C VAL A 1039 -16.71 -17.43 26.20
N ILE A 1040 -16.77 -18.51 26.98
CA ILE A 1040 -17.42 -19.74 26.55
C ILE A 1040 -18.90 -19.66 26.92
N LEU A 1041 -19.78 -19.64 25.92
CA LEU A 1041 -21.22 -19.77 26.09
C LEU A 1041 -21.59 -21.25 26.19
N LYS A 1042 -22.33 -21.63 27.22
CA LYS A 1042 -22.87 -22.97 27.39
C LYS A 1042 -24.39 -22.92 27.37
N VAL A 1043 -25.00 -23.48 26.32
CA VAL A 1043 -26.46 -23.68 26.27
C VAL A 1043 -26.76 -25.05 26.87
N ARG A 1044 -27.52 -25.10 27.97
CA ARG A 1044 -27.85 -26.34 28.70
C ARG A 1044 -29.32 -26.33 29.11
N LYS A 1045 -29.99 -27.48 29.07
CA LYS A 1045 -31.41 -27.59 29.43
C LYS A 1045 -31.64 -27.57 30.94
#